data_AF-A0A087H6R0-F1
#
_entry.id   AF-A0A087H6R0-F1
#
_cell.length_a   1.000
_cell.length_b   1.000
_cell.length_c   1.000
_cell.angle_alpha   90.00
_cell.angle_beta   90.00
_cell.angle_gamma   90.00
#
_symmetry.space_group_name_H-M   'P 1'
#
loop_
_entity.id
_entity.type
_entity.pdbx_description
1 polymer ?
#
loop_
_entity_poly.entity_id
_entity_poly.type
_entity_poly.pdbx_seq_one_letter_code
_entity_poly.pdbx_strand_id
1 'polypeptide(L)'
;MDFRVPILFLCAIAVSSFPCGFASSRVYVCNYEFDVFRFDLEAKCPPSLYPTPPIEVDGDSLDRLVDLNHGNAYMSVLFYASWCPFSRAVRPKFDMLSSMFPQVQHLAVEHSQALPSMLEKLWEEIQLLRNLKWMHLSYSNNLKELPDLSTATNLETLDLSKCTSLVELPYSIGNALNLMKLDLVHCSSLVKLPSSFGNMTKLQKLDLNNCLSLVELPSSIGNLINLEKVDLSHCSSLMELPYSIGNLINLEKLPSSVGSASNLEKLDLSNCSSLVELPSSIGNATNLCSISLEKLDLSNCSSLVELPSSIGNATNLRKLKLANCSSLLEVLLININMESLSELDLKDCPLLKSFPEEIGGLMLNGKATEEALSSMRQWYRLSKLKMSYCESLREFPHALNCITELHLSETEIKQVSPWVKGISRLRRFVLNGCRKLVSIPQLSDSLSSLHAENCESLERLDCSFHNPQIRLNFANCLKLNKDARALIIHTPTRRHVILPGVEVPACFTYQATGGSLIVKLNERSLPISLRFKACILPISNGDDDTVDDESLMPVYISIMDKQNCLTVPYRSRDHILPPPLTEHLYTFEIEAKVTAAELLFEFSIHRDNWEIGQCGVFKLMEVPCVHEHDVSSDSDIGDKH
;
A
#
# COMPACT_ATOMS: atom_id res chain seq x y z
N MET A 1 -26.67 -30.18 -37.60
CA MET A 1 -26.23 -29.62 -36.31
C MET A 1 -25.42 -28.40 -36.64
N ASP A 2 -25.81 -27.28 -36.06
CA ASP A 2 -25.30 -25.96 -36.39
C ASP A 2 -24.01 -25.65 -35.62
N PHE A 3 -23.15 -24.83 -36.22
CA PHE A 3 -22.64 -23.62 -35.58
C PHE A 3 -22.23 -22.64 -36.69
N ARG A 4 -22.88 -21.47 -36.74
CA ARG A 4 -22.45 -20.34 -37.57
C ARG A 4 -21.92 -19.25 -36.64
N VAL A 5 -20.66 -18.85 -36.83
CA VAL A 5 -20.04 -17.72 -36.13
C VAL A 5 -19.57 -16.71 -37.19
N PRO A 6 -20.01 -15.45 -37.16
CA PRO A 6 -19.52 -14.42 -38.05
C PRO A 6 -18.18 -13.86 -37.55
N ILE A 7 -17.25 -13.59 -38.47
CA ILE A 7 -15.98 -12.90 -38.20
C ILE A 7 -16.13 -11.46 -38.71
N LEU A 8 -15.61 -10.49 -37.95
CA LEU A 8 -15.63 -9.07 -38.27
C LEU A 8 -14.21 -8.50 -38.32
N PHE A 9 -14.02 -7.51 -39.19
CA PHE A 9 -12.74 -6.85 -39.50
C PHE A 9 -12.81 -5.37 -39.15
N LEU A 10 -11.68 -4.76 -38.80
CA LEU A 10 -11.48 -3.32 -38.77
C LEU A 10 -10.02 -2.97 -39.07
N CYS A 11 -9.80 -1.89 -39.83
CA CYS A 11 -8.50 -1.30 -40.16
C CYS A 11 -8.67 0.22 -40.36
N ALA A 12 -7.63 1.02 -40.12
CA ALA A 12 -7.57 2.44 -40.47
C ALA A 12 -6.12 2.90 -40.70
N ILE A 13 -5.90 3.86 -41.61
CA ILE A 13 -4.58 4.44 -41.93
C ILE A 13 -4.68 5.96 -42.11
N ALA A 14 -3.74 6.68 -41.50
CA ALA A 14 -3.21 8.05 -41.70
C ALA A 14 -4.01 9.16 -42.43
N VAL A 15 -3.96 10.37 -41.83
CA VAL A 15 -3.98 11.69 -42.51
C VAL A 15 -2.98 12.63 -41.80
N SER A 16 -2.38 13.59 -42.51
CA SER A 16 -1.38 14.54 -41.96
C SER A 16 -1.55 15.98 -42.46
N SER A 17 -1.29 17.00 -41.63
CA SER A 17 -0.87 18.37 -42.02
C SER A 17 -0.56 19.29 -40.80
N PHE A 18 0.23 20.35 -41.04
CA PHE A 18 0.75 21.38 -40.08
C PHE A 18 -0.20 22.60 -39.93
N PRO A 19 0.05 23.71 -39.15
CA PRO A 19 1.24 24.10 -38.33
C PRO A 19 1.00 24.80 -36.94
N CYS A 20 2.09 24.98 -36.17
CA CYS A 20 2.42 26.10 -35.23
C CYS A 20 1.65 26.32 -33.89
N GLY A 21 2.36 26.67 -32.78
CA GLY A 21 1.71 27.27 -31.58
C GLY A 21 2.33 27.16 -30.16
N PHE A 22 3.57 27.62 -29.92
CA PHE A 22 4.16 28.06 -28.62
C PHE A 22 3.81 27.42 -27.22
N ALA A 23 4.88 26.92 -26.57
CA ALA A 23 5.31 27.19 -25.16
C ALA A 23 4.74 26.42 -23.93
N SER A 24 5.68 25.72 -23.23
CA SER A 24 5.96 25.75 -21.76
C SER A 24 4.87 25.30 -20.74
N SER A 25 5.14 24.45 -19.72
CA SER A 25 6.29 23.61 -19.33
C SER A 25 5.94 22.67 -18.14
N ARG A 26 6.85 21.72 -17.82
CA ARG A 26 6.93 20.88 -16.58
C ARG A 26 6.14 19.55 -16.52
N VAL A 27 6.73 18.53 -17.17
CA VAL A 27 7.07 17.21 -16.62
C VAL A 27 6.12 16.57 -15.59
N TYR A 28 5.34 15.59 -16.05
CA TYR A 28 5.28 14.24 -15.48
C TYR A 28 5.61 13.25 -16.61
N VAL A 29 6.28 12.12 -16.31
CA VAL A 29 6.66 11.12 -17.33
C VAL A 29 5.55 10.09 -17.50
N CYS A 30 4.45 10.53 -18.12
CA CYS A 30 3.41 9.66 -18.68
C CYS A 30 3.68 9.48 -20.19
N ASN A 31 3.30 8.34 -20.77
CA ASN A 31 3.38 8.12 -22.22
C ASN A 31 2.23 8.83 -22.95
N TYR A 32 2.25 10.16 -22.89
CA TYR A 32 1.23 11.08 -23.39
C TYR A 32 0.85 10.81 -24.86
N GLU A 33 1.80 10.38 -25.69
CA GLU A 33 1.54 10.05 -27.10
C GLU A 33 0.61 8.83 -27.28
N PHE A 34 0.64 7.85 -26.36
CA PHE A 34 -0.23 6.67 -26.42
C PHE A 34 -1.64 6.97 -25.87
N ASP A 35 -1.71 7.69 -24.75
CA ASP A 35 -2.99 8.08 -24.17
C ASP A 35 -3.74 9.10 -25.04
N VAL A 36 -3.04 10.04 -25.70
CA VAL A 36 -3.63 10.94 -26.70
C VAL A 36 -4.12 10.18 -27.92
N PHE A 37 -3.33 9.21 -28.44
CA PHE A 37 -3.77 8.35 -29.54
C PHE A 37 -5.07 7.60 -29.20
N ARG A 38 -5.18 7.07 -27.98
CA ARG A 38 -6.39 6.40 -27.49
C ARG A 38 -7.58 7.36 -27.35
N PHE A 39 -7.39 8.50 -26.69
CA PHE A 39 -8.47 9.45 -26.40
C PHE A 39 -9.07 10.05 -27.68
N ASP A 40 -8.23 10.33 -28.67
CA ASP A 40 -8.64 10.88 -29.97
C ASP A 40 -9.33 9.82 -30.87
N LEU A 41 -9.11 8.53 -30.60
CA LEU A 41 -9.84 7.41 -31.22
C LEU A 41 -11.23 7.23 -30.57
N GLU A 42 -11.30 7.24 -29.24
CA GLU A 42 -12.56 7.15 -28.47
C GLU A 42 -13.48 8.35 -28.74
N ALA A 43 -12.92 9.56 -28.94
CA ALA A 43 -13.68 10.78 -29.24
C ALA A 43 -14.29 10.84 -30.66
N LYS A 44 -13.81 10.03 -31.62
CA LYS A 44 -14.23 10.10 -33.04
C LYS A 44 -15.18 8.98 -33.48
N CYS A 45 -15.46 8.01 -32.60
CA CYS A 45 -16.31 6.85 -32.88
C CYS A 45 -17.61 6.86 -32.04
N PRO A 46 -18.67 7.59 -32.46
CA PRO A 46 -19.95 7.59 -31.76
C PRO A 46 -20.63 6.21 -31.84
N PRO A 47 -21.27 5.72 -30.76
CA PRO A 47 -21.72 4.34 -30.68
C PRO A 47 -23.09 4.09 -31.36
N SER A 48 -23.11 3.70 -32.64
CA SER A 48 -24.27 2.95 -33.22
C SER A 48 -24.03 2.34 -34.61
N LEU A 49 -24.76 1.24 -34.88
CA LEU A 49 -25.22 0.71 -36.19
C LEU A 49 -24.22 0.09 -37.20
N TYR A 50 -24.21 -1.25 -37.19
CA TYR A 50 -24.01 -2.14 -38.36
C TYR A 50 -25.08 -1.95 -39.46
N PRO A 51 -24.98 -2.55 -40.67
CA PRO A 51 -23.77 -2.86 -41.46
C PRO A 51 -23.90 -2.52 -42.97
N THR A 52 -22.78 -2.39 -43.68
CA THR A 52 -22.67 -2.51 -45.16
C THR A 52 -21.41 -3.30 -45.54
N PRO A 53 -21.30 -3.90 -46.73
CA PRO A 53 -20.27 -4.91 -47.03
C PRO A 53 -18.84 -4.33 -47.07
N PRO A 54 -17.82 -5.16 -46.78
CA PRO A 54 -16.42 -4.73 -46.77
C PRO A 54 -15.93 -4.38 -48.19
N ILE A 55 -15.10 -3.35 -48.27
CA ILE A 55 -14.40 -2.95 -49.49
C ILE A 55 -13.16 -3.82 -49.64
N GLU A 56 -13.03 -4.53 -50.77
CA GLU A 56 -11.77 -5.20 -51.11
C GLU A 56 -10.71 -4.17 -51.49
N VAL A 57 -9.55 -4.23 -50.83
CA VAL A 57 -8.34 -3.50 -51.25
C VAL A 57 -7.40 -4.48 -51.95
N ASP A 58 -7.13 -4.20 -53.23
CA ASP A 58 -6.21 -4.96 -54.08
C ASP A 58 -4.73 -4.64 -53.78
N GLY A 59 -3.82 -5.38 -54.42
CA GLY A 59 -2.37 -5.18 -54.25
C GLY A 59 -1.92 -3.83 -54.79
N ASP A 60 -2.32 -3.51 -56.02
CA ASP A 60 -2.02 -2.26 -56.72
C ASP A 60 -2.36 -1.00 -55.90
N SER A 61 -3.45 -1.03 -55.13
CA SER A 61 -3.84 0.09 -54.24
C SER A 61 -2.94 0.20 -52.99
N LEU A 62 -2.40 -0.92 -52.50
CA LEU A 62 -1.47 -0.95 -51.37
C LEU A 62 -0.06 -0.52 -51.81
N ASP A 63 0.42 -1.02 -52.94
CA ASP A 63 1.75 -0.70 -53.47
C ASP A 63 1.87 0.81 -53.77
N ARG A 64 0.82 1.44 -54.32
CA ARG A 64 0.76 2.90 -54.51
C ARG A 64 0.83 3.69 -53.20
N LEU A 65 0.30 3.16 -52.09
CA LEU A 65 0.39 3.77 -50.76
C LEU A 65 1.79 3.64 -50.13
N VAL A 66 2.53 2.60 -50.50
CA VAL A 66 3.95 2.42 -50.14
C VAL A 66 4.82 3.38 -50.94
N ASP A 67 4.66 3.43 -52.27
CA ASP A 67 5.44 4.31 -53.15
C ASP A 67 5.27 5.81 -52.84
N LEU A 68 4.11 6.22 -52.33
CA LEU A 68 3.83 7.62 -51.96
C LEU A 68 4.59 8.11 -50.71
N ASN A 69 5.06 7.22 -49.83
CA ASN A 69 5.65 7.59 -48.54
C ASN A 69 7.18 7.49 -48.53
N HIS A 70 7.83 8.45 -49.20
CA HIS A 70 9.30 8.60 -49.19
C HIS A 70 9.85 9.10 -47.84
N GLY A 71 9.92 8.19 -46.86
CA GLY A 71 10.65 8.34 -45.60
C GLY A 71 9.78 8.66 -44.38
N ASN A 72 10.10 8.02 -43.26
CA ASN A 72 9.52 8.24 -41.92
C ASN A 72 8.00 8.00 -41.81
N ALA A 73 7.59 6.74 -41.97
CA ALA A 73 6.27 6.26 -41.54
C ALA A 73 6.42 4.97 -40.70
N TYR A 74 5.66 4.87 -39.60
CA TYR A 74 5.61 3.65 -38.78
C TYR A 74 4.66 2.63 -39.43
N MET A 75 5.15 1.41 -39.68
CA MET A 75 4.32 0.29 -40.14
C MET A 75 3.77 -0.50 -38.96
N SER A 76 2.60 -0.09 -38.45
CA SER A 76 1.78 -0.89 -37.54
C SER A 76 1.02 -1.97 -38.31
N VAL A 77 1.57 -3.19 -38.38
CA VAL A 77 0.92 -4.33 -39.06
C VAL A 77 -0.08 -5.00 -38.12
N LEU A 78 -1.35 -4.62 -38.23
CA LEU A 78 -2.44 -5.20 -37.46
C LEU A 78 -2.78 -6.62 -37.98
N PHE A 79 -2.16 -7.64 -37.40
CA PHE A 79 -2.34 -9.05 -37.80
C PHE A 79 -3.66 -9.64 -37.29
N TYR A 80 -4.79 -9.21 -37.87
CA TYR A 80 -6.08 -9.91 -37.70
C TYR A 80 -6.14 -11.20 -38.56
N ALA A 81 -5.32 -12.17 -38.18
CA ALA A 81 -5.30 -13.52 -38.74
C ALA A 81 -6.02 -14.49 -37.79
N SER A 82 -7.36 -14.48 -37.78
CA SER A 82 -8.13 -15.61 -37.24
C SER A 82 -7.80 -16.85 -38.06
N TRP A 83 -7.00 -17.78 -37.50
CA TRP A 83 -6.44 -18.94 -38.20
C TRP A 83 -7.50 -19.92 -38.70
N CYS A 84 -8.06 -19.64 -39.88
CA CYS A 84 -8.92 -20.56 -40.60
C CYS A 84 -8.05 -21.52 -41.45
N PRO A 85 -8.14 -22.85 -41.28
CA PRO A 85 -7.35 -23.82 -42.05
C PRO A 85 -7.62 -23.83 -43.57
N PHE A 86 -8.56 -23.01 -44.06
CA PHE A 86 -9.06 -23.00 -45.44
C PHE A 86 -8.86 -21.65 -46.14
N SER A 87 -7.61 -21.20 -46.31
CA SER A 87 -7.32 -20.04 -47.16
C SER A 87 -6.02 -20.16 -47.99
N ARG A 88 -6.13 -20.83 -49.14
CA ARG A 88 -5.12 -20.69 -50.23
C ARG A 88 -5.09 -19.27 -50.82
N ALA A 89 -6.15 -18.48 -50.65
CA ALA A 89 -6.27 -17.15 -51.23
C ALA A 89 -5.54 -16.06 -50.45
N VAL A 90 -5.47 -16.17 -49.12
CA VAL A 90 -4.79 -15.16 -48.26
C VAL A 90 -3.32 -15.49 -48.06
N ARG A 91 -2.88 -16.76 -48.26
CA ARG A 91 -1.48 -17.16 -48.06
C ARG A 91 -0.47 -16.22 -48.78
N PRO A 92 -0.63 -15.83 -50.05
CA PRO A 92 0.30 -14.89 -50.70
C PRO A 92 0.38 -13.50 -50.03
N LYS A 93 -0.73 -13.00 -49.46
CA LYS A 93 -0.72 -11.74 -48.68
C LYS A 93 -0.01 -11.94 -47.32
N PHE A 94 -0.11 -13.13 -46.71
CA PHE A 94 0.64 -13.46 -45.49
C PHE A 94 2.13 -13.66 -45.78
N ASP A 95 2.49 -14.33 -46.88
CA ASP A 95 3.87 -14.50 -47.35
C ASP A 95 4.51 -13.12 -47.67
N MET A 96 3.73 -12.20 -48.26
CA MET A 96 4.13 -10.81 -48.48
C MET A 96 4.36 -10.05 -47.16
N LEU A 97 3.43 -10.11 -46.20
CA LEU A 97 3.61 -9.49 -44.88
C LEU A 97 4.77 -10.12 -44.09
N SER A 98 5.02 -11.43 -44.25
CA SER A 98 6.19 -12.12 -43.70
C SER A 98 7.50 -11.55 -44.27
N SER A 99 7.54 -11.24 -45.57
CA SER A 99 8.68 -10.55 -46.20
C SER A 99 8.93 -9.12 -45.67
N MET A 100 7.97 -8.53 -44.94
CA MET A 100 8.13 -7.23 -44.26
C MET A 100 8.70 -7.34 -42.83
N PHE A 101 8.67 -8.50 -42.17
CA PHE A 101 9.26 -8.67 -40.82
C PHE A 101 10.72 -8.21 -40.67
N PRO A 102 11.60 -8.33 -41.68
CA PRO A 102 12.94 -7.72 -41.65
C PRO A 102 12.96 -6.19 -41.45
N GLN A 103 11.84 -5.49 -41.62
CA GLN A 103 11.71 -4.03 -41.47
C GLN A 103 10.80 -3.63 -40.28
N VAL A 104 9.90 -4.51 -39.82
CA VAL A 104 8.98 -4.23 -38.72
C VAL A 104 9.74 -4.02 -37.41
N GLN A 105 9.50 -2.87 -36.76
CA GLN A 105 10.05 -2.54 -35.45
C GLN A 105 9.08 -2.81 -34.30
N HIS A 106 7.77 -2.74 -34.53
CA HIS A 106 6.76 -2.91 -33.49
C HIS A 106 5.67 -3.86 -33.96
N LEU A 107 5.36 -4.87 -33.14
CA LEU A 107 4.27 -5.82 -33.35
C LEU A 107 3.29 -5.69 -32.18
N ALA A 108 2.02 -5.50 -32.49
CA ALA A 108 0.95 -5.48 -31.50
C ALA A 108 -0.23 -6.33 -31.98
N VAL A 109 -0.84 -7.08 -31.07
CA VAL A 109 -2.11 -7.77 -31.29
C VAL A 109 -3.15 -7.12 -30.37
N GLU A 110 -3.99 -6.26 -30.95
CA GLU A 110 -5.10 -5.63 -30.23
C GLU A 110 -6.32 -6.55 -30.23
N HIS A 111 -6.87 -6.83 -29.05
CA HIS A 111 -8.06 -7.68 -28.90
C HIS A 111 -9.31 -6.83 -28.72
N SER A 112 -10.34 -7.11 -29.52
CA SER A 112 -11.64 -6.47 -29.37
C SER A 112 -12.32 -6.88 -28.06
N GLN A 113 -12.85 -5.91 -27.31
CA GLN A 113 -13.66 -6.16 -26.11
C GLN A 113 -14.93 -7.00 -26.38
N ALA A 114 -15.33 -7.16 -27.64
CA ALA A 114 -16.54 -7.88 -28.04
C ALA A 114 -16.37 -9.40 -28.20
N LEU A 115 -15.14 -9.92 -28.34
CA LEU A 115 -14.87 -11.34 -28.57
C LEU A 115 -13.56 -11.79 -27.88
N PRO A 116 -13.53 -12.94 -27.19
CA PRO A 116 -12.31 -13.45 -26.57
C PRO A 116 -11.26 -13.81 -27.63
N SER A 117 -9.99 -13.61 -27.27
CA SER A 117 -8.84 -13.84 -28.13
C SER A 117 -8.70 -15.32 -28.52
N MET A 118 -8.72 -15.63 -29.81
CA MET A 118 -8.63 -17.01 -30.36
C MET A 118 -7.20 -17.38 -30.82
N LEU A 119 -6.21 -16.56 -30.48
CA LEU A 119 -4.81 -16.74 -30.88
C LEU A 119 -4.12 -17.77 -29.97
N GLU A 120 -4.06 -19.04 -30.38
CA GLU A 120 -3.34 -20.08 -29.61
C GLU A 120 -1.81 -20.07 -29.86
N LYS A 121 -1.38 -19.55 -31.03
CA LYS A 121 0.00 -19.51 -31.55
C LYS A 121 0.13 -18.39 -32.59
N LEU A 122 1.30 -17.78 -32.72
CA LEU A 122 1.55 -16.66 -33.68
C LEU A 122 1.97 -17.11 -35.09
N TRP A 123 2.90 -18.05 -35.20
CA TRP A 123 3.40 -18.64 -36.45
C TRP A 123 4.22 -19.91 -36.16
N GLU A 124 4.47 -20.73 -37.19
CA GLU A 124 5.24 -21.99 -37.06
C GLU A 124 6.65 -21.91 -37.65
N GLU A 125 6.86 -21.11 -38.70
CA GLU A 125 8.15 -20.94 -39.37
C GLU A 125 8.95 -19.79 -38.76
N ILE A 126 10.29 -19.93 -38.71
CA ILE A 126 11.19 -18.93 -38.11
C ILE A 126 11.17 -17.62 -38.92
N GLN A 127 10.58 -16.57 -38.37
CA GLN A 127 10.52 -15.25 -38.99
C GLN A 127 11.84 -14.49 -38.83
N LEU A 128 12.12 -13.52 -39.71
CA LEU A 128 13.32 -12.67 -39.67
C LEU A 128 13.09 -11.38 -38.88
N LEU A 129 12.86 -11.50 -37.57
CA LEU A 129 12.47 -10.41 -36.65
C LEU A 129 13.61 -9.44 -36.28
N ARG A 130 14.61 -9.26 -37.16
CA ARG A 130 15.89 -8.63 -36.83
C ARG A 130 15.79 -7.15 -36.42
N ASN A 131 14.76 -6.45 -36.84
CA ASN A 131 14.52 -5.04 -36.48
C ASN A 131 13.44 -4.87 -35.41
N LEU A 132 12.81 -5.95 -34.95
CA LEU A 132 11.73 -5.89 -33.96
C LEU A 132 12.27 -5.44 -32.60
N LYS A 133 11.68 -4.38 -32.06
CA LYS A 133 11.96 -3.74 -30.77
C LYS A 133 10.87 -3.98 -29.74
N TRP A 134 9.59 -3.84 -30.11
CA TRP A 134 8.48 -4.02 -29.16
C TRP A 134 7.49 -5.07 -29.68
N MET A 135 7.09 -5.98 -28.78
CA MET A 135 6.08 -7.01 -29.04
C MET A 135 5.02 -6.96 -27.93
N HIS A 136 3.80 -6.56 -28.28
CA HIS A 136 2.64 -6.51 -27.37
C HIS A 136 1.62 -7.57 -27.76
N LEU A 137 1.42 -8.54 -26.86
CA LEU A 137 0.52 -9.67 -27.01
C LEU A 137 -0.38 -9.83 -25.79
N SER A 138 -0.48 -8.80 -24.94
CA SER A 138 -1.30 -8.82 -23.74
C SER A 138 -2.78 -9.09 -24.04
N TYR A 139 -3.50 -9.67 -23.07
CA TYR A 139 -4.88 -10.17 -23.21
C TYR A 139 -5.05 -11.29 -24.28
N SER A 140 -3.97 -11.91 -24.75
CA SER A 140 -4.03 -13.15 -25.55
C SER A 140 -4.32 -14.36 -24.66
N ASN A 141 -5.45 -14.35 -23.96
CA ASN A 141 -5.87 -15.33 -22.96
C ASN A 141 -5.64 -16.80 -23.36
N ASN A 142 -5.90 -17.15 -24.64
CA ASN A 142 -5.76 -18.51 -25.18
C ASN A 142 -4.37 -18.82 -25.78
N LEU A 143 -3.40 -17.91 -25.76
CA LEU A 143 -2.04 -18.14 -26.26
C LEU A 143 -1.35 -19.22 -25.41
N LYS A 144 -0.98 -20.34 -26.02
CA LYS A 144 -0.40 -21.51 -25.32
C LYS A 144 1.12 -21.54 -25.42
N GLU A 145 1.64 -21.17 -26.58
CA GLU A 145 3.06 -21.15 -26.91
C GLU A 145 3.45 -19.88 -27.68
N LEU A 146 4.61 -19.31 -27.35
CA LEU A 146 5.26 -18.32 -28.19
C LEU A 146 6.10 -19.01 -29.29
N PRO A 147 6.20 -18.40 -30.49
CA PRO A 147 7.00 -18.95 -31.58
C PRO A 147 8.50 -18.75 -31.34
N ASP A 148 9.33 -19.27 -32.23
CA ASP A 148 10.78 -19.06 -32.15
C ASP A 148 11.16 -17.56 -32.29
N LEU A 149 11.78 -17.02 -31.24
CA LEU A 149 12.30 -15.66 -31.16
C LEU A 149 13.82 -15.58 -31.44
N SER A 150 14.43 -16.65 -31.98
CA SER A 150 15.88 -16.77 -32.19
C SER A 150 16.52 -15.64 -33.01
N THR A 151 15.73 -14.95 -33.84
CA THR A 151 16.13 -13.82 -34.70
C THR A 151 15.80 -12.44 -34.13
N ALA A 152 15.03 -12.35 -33.04
CA ALA A 152 14.52 -11.11 -32.44
C ALA A 152 15.58 -10.43 -31.54
N THR A 153 16.83 -10.36 -32.00
CA THR A 153 17.98 -9.93 -31.17
C THR A 153 17.91 -8.47 -30.73
N ASN A 154 17.08 -7.65 -31.39
CA ASN A 154 16.88 -6.23 -31.08
C ASN A 154 15.60 -5.94 -30.27
N LEU A 155 14.92 -6.98 -29.77
CA LEU A 155 13.72 -6.83 -28.95
C LEU A 155 14.09 -6.17 -27.61
N GLU A 156 13.41 -5.08 -27.27
CA GLU A 156 13.61 -4.21 -26.09
C GLU A 156 12.44 -4.35 -25.09
N THR A 157 11.22 -4.61 -25.57
CA THR A 157 10.03 -4.83 -24.73
C THR A 157 9.21 -6.01 -25.25
N LEU A 158 8.84 -6.91 -24.34
CA LEU A 158 7.88 -7.98 -24.57
C LEU A 158 6.79 -7.94 -23.50
N ASP A 159 5.55 -7.76 -23.93
CA ASP A 159 4.36 -7.70 -23.07
C ASP A 159 3.43 -8.87 -23.38
N LEU A 160 3.28 -9.76 -22.39
CA LEU A 160 2.46 -10.97 -22.40
C LEU A 160 1.43 -10.92 -21.26
N SER A 161 1.18 -9.75 -20.67
CA SER A 161 0.28 -9.64 -19.52
C SER A 161 -1.12 -10.19 -19.85
N LYS A 162 -1.65 -11.04 -18.96
CA LYS A 162 -2.92 -11.77 -19.11
C LYS A 162 -2.96 -12.78 -20.27
N CYS A 163 -1.82 -13.28 -20.74
CA CYS A 163 -1.75 -14.52 -21.54
C CYS A 163 -2.03 -15.75 -20.65
N THR A 164 -3.27 -15.89 -20.18
CA THR A 164 -3.65 -16.81 -19.09
C THR A 164 -3.31 -18.28 -19.35
N SER A 165 -3.35 -18.73 -20.60
CA SER A 165 -3.05 -20.11 -21.03
C SER A 165 -1.58 -20.37 -21.42
N LEU A 166 -0.69 -19.38 -21.30
CA LEU A 166 0.72 -19.53 -21.71
C LEU A 166 1.44 -20.48 -20.76
N VAL A 167 1.89 -21.64 -21.26
CA VAL A 167 2.41 -22.74 -20.41
C VAL A 167 3.92 -22.63 -20.18
N GLU A 168 4.67 -22.25 -21.21
CA GLU A 168 6.12 -22.05 -21.16
C GLU A 168 6.59 -20.99 -22.15
N LEU A 169 7.77 -20.39 -21.88
CA LEU A 169 8.47 -19.53 -22.83
C LEU A 169 9.46 -20.36 -23.67
N PRO A 170 9.56 -20.12 -24.99
CA PRO A 170 10.48 -20.84 -25.87
C PRO A 170 11.92 -20.59 -25.45
N TYR A 171 12.77 -21.62 -25.55
CA TYR A 171 14.19 -21.53 -25.17
C TYR A 171 14.93 -20.38 -25.88
N SER A 172 14.52 -19.99 -27.08
CA SER A 172 15.11 -18.88 -27.82
C SER A 172 14.75 -17.48 -27.31
N ILE A 173 13.92 -17.33 -26.26
CA ILE A 173 13.73 -16.04 -25.56
C ILE A 173 15.07 -15.46 -25.09
N GLY A 174 16.02 -16.33 -24.71
CA GLY A 174 17.39 -15.94 -24.34
C GLY A 174 18.23 -15.33 -25.47
N ASN A 175 17.74 -15.29 -26.72
CA ASN A 175 18.39 -14.57 -27.83
C ASN A 175 17.96 -13.09 -27.90
N ALA A 176 16.96 -12.65 -27.11
CA ALA A 176 16.56 -11.25 -26.99
C ALA A 176 17.55 -10.47 -26.11
N LEU A 177 18.82 -10.38 -26.55
CA LEU A 177 19.94 -9.78 -25.81
C LEU A 177 19.80 -8.28 -25.52
N ASN A 178 18.79 -7.63 -26.12
CA ASN A 178 18.45 -6.23 -25.88
C ASN A 178 17.21 -6.02 -25.00
N LEU A 179 16.57 -7.10 -24.52
CA LEU A 179 15.30 -7.01 -23.78
C LEU A 179 15.50 -6.26 -22.47
N MET A 180 14.68 -5.24 -22.22
CA MET A 180 14.71 -4.37 -21.05
C MET A 180 13.45 -4.54 -20.18
N LYS A 181 12.28 -4.77 -20.80
CA LYS A 181 11.04 -5.16 -20.08
C LYS A 181 10.48 -6.48 -20.59
N LEU A 182 10.14 -7.36 -19.65
CA LEU A 182 9.31 -8.55 -19.85
C LEU A 182 8.14 -8.51 -18.87
N ASP A 183 6.92 -8.47 -19.39
CA ASP A 183 5.68 -8.43 -18.62
C ASP A 183 4.93 -9.76 -18.74
N LEU A 184 4.73 -10.45 -17.63
CA LEU A 184 4.05 -11.75 -17.52
C LEU A 184 2.92 -11.72 -16.46
N VAL A 185 2.46 -10.52 -16.07
CA VAL A 185 1.38 -10.35 -15.08
C VAL A 185 0.15 -11.19 -15.45
N HIS A 186 -0.38 -11.99 -14.51
CA HIS A 186 -1.49 -12.94 -14.73
C HIS A 186 -1.26 -14.02 -15.82
N CYS A 187 -0.01 -14.42 -16.12
CA CYS A 187 0.27 -15.64 -16.88
C CYS A 187 -0.01 -16.90 -16.03
N SER A 188 -1.29 -17.13 -15.71
CA SER A 188 -1.72 -18.09 -14.68
C SER A 188 -1.30 -19.54 -14.92
N SER A 189 -1.14 -19.98 -16.17
CA SER A 189 -0.70 -21.33 -16.54
C SER A 189 0.82 -21.49 -16.74
N LEU A 190 1.62 -20.43 -16.53
CA LEU A 190 3.07 -20.49 -16.75
C LEU A 190 3.73 -21.34 -15.67
N VAL A 191 4.32 -22.48 -16.04
CA VAL A 191 4.84 -23.48 -15.08
C VAL A 191 6.30 -23.22 -14.68
N LYS A 192 7.10 -22.70 -15.61
CA LYS A 192 8.57 -22.57 -15.51
C LYS A 192 9.10 -21.49 -16.47
N LEU A 193 10.30 -20.98 -16.20
CA LEU A 193 11.09 -20.18 -17.15
C LEU A 193 12.29 -21.00 -17.68
N PRO A 194 12.68 -20.87 -18.96
CA PRO A 194 13.76 -21.68 -19.54
C PRO A 194 15.14 -21.31 -18.99
N SER A 195 16.09 -22.26 -18.98
CA SER A 195 17.47 -22.00 -18.49
C SER A 195 18.30 -21.04 -19.34
N SER A 196 17.83 -20.69 -20.55
CA SER A 196 18.37 -19.61 -21.38
C SER A 196 17.95 -18.21 -20.93
N PHE A 197 16.99 -18.10 -20.01
CA PHE A 197 16.42 -16.81 -19.58
C PHE A 197 17.49 -15.87 -19.01
N GLY A 198 18.50 -16.43 -18.33
CA GLY A 198 19.67 -15.68 -17.83
C GLY A 198 20.58 -15.05 -18.89
N ASN A 199 20.39 -15.34 -20.18
CA ASN A 199 21.14 -14.70 -21.26
C ASN A 199 20.69 -13.24 -21.51
N MET A 200 19.48 -12.87 -21.08
CA MET A 200 18.89 -11.54 -21.27
C MET A 200 19.48 -10.51 -20.29
N THR A 201 20.80 -10.39 -20.26
CA THR A 201 21.54 -9.65 -19.21
C THR A 201 21.16 -8.18 -19.07
N LYS A 202 20.53 -7.57 -20.10
CA LYS A 202 19.99 -6.20 -20.09
C LYS A 202 18.59 -6.05 -19.50
N LEU A 203 17.90 -7.15 -19.15
CA LEU A 203 16.54 -7.09 -18.63
C LEU A 203 16.52 -6.27 -17.34
N GLN A 204 15.73 -5.20 -17.31
CA GLN A 204 15.53 -4.30 -16.19
C GLN A 204 14.25 -4.64 -15.42
N LYS A 205 13.16 -4.98 -16.12
CA LYS A 205 11.85 -5.21 -15.49
C LYS A 205 11.33 -6.59 -15.86
N LEU A 206 11.12 -7.41 -14.85
CA LEU A 206 10.44 -8.70 -14.92
C LEU A 206 9.25 -8.67 -13.97
N ASP A 207 8.04 -8.77 -14.50
CA ASP A 207 6.84 -8.86 -13.68
C ASP A 207 6.19 -10.24 -13.87
N LEU A 208 6.11 -11.01 -12.78
CA LEU A 208 5.50 -12.35 -12.71
C LEU A 208 4.30 -12.36 -11.75
N ASN A 209 3.77 -11.20 -11.35
CA ASN A 209 2.60 -11.09 -10.47
C ASN A 209 1.46 -12.01 -10.93
N ASN A 210 0.86 -12.77 -10.00
CA ASN A 210 -0.21 -13.73 -10.27
C ASN A 210 0.13 -14.85 -11.29
N CYS A 211 1.40 -15.26 -11.43
CA CYS A 211 1.76 -16.51 -12.13
C CYS A 211 1.46 -17.73 -11.25
N LEU A 212 0.16 -18.02 -11.07
CA LEU A 212 -0.36 -19.00 -10.08
C LEU A 212 0.32 -20.38 -10.15
N SER A 213 0.61 -20.88 -11.36
CA SER A 213 1.16 -22.22 -11.61
C SER A 213 2.70 -22.29 -11.64
N LEU A 214 3.41 -21.18 -11.41
CA LEU A 214 4.88 -21.14 -11.51
C LEU A 214 5.51 -21.93 -10.35
N VAL A 215 6.18 -23.05 -10.67
CA VAL A 215 6.71 -23.98 -9.67
C VAL A 215 8.14 -23.64 -9.24
N GLU A 216 8.97 -23.22 -10.20
CA GLU A 216 10.41 -22.99 -10.03
C GLU A 216 10.89 -21.77 -10.84
N LEU A 217 11.93 -21.09 -10.35
CA LEU A 217 12.72 -20.15 -11.14
C LEU A 217 14.06 -20.80 -11.51
N PRO A 218 14.52 -20.71 -12.77
CA PRO A 218 15.76 -21.35 -13.20
C PRO A 218 16.97 -20.70 -12.50
N SER A 219 17.97 -21.49 -12.13
CA SER A 219 19.21 -20.97 -11.52
C SER A 219 20.00 -19.98 -12.40
N SER A 220 19.68 -19.91 -13.69
CA SER A 220 20.16 -18.86 -14.59
C SER A 220 19.61 -17.47 -14.28
N ILE A 221 18.55 -17.33 -13.47
CA ILE A 221 17.93 -16.04 -13.12
C ILE A 221 18.96 -15.06 -12.55
N GLY A 222 19.93 -15.56 -11.76
CA GLY A 222 21.01 -14.78 -11.18
C GLY A 222 22.02 -14.19 -12.19
N ASN A 223 21.91 -14.51 -13.48
CA ASN A 223 22.71 -13.90 -14.54
C ASN A 223 22.09 -12.59 -15.06
N LEU A 224 20.85 -12.26 -14.66
CA LEU A 224 20.14 -11.03 -15.06
C LEU A 224 20.69 -9.81 -14.31
N ILE A 225 21.92 -9.46 -14.63
CA ILE A 225 22.69 -8.46 -13.89
C ILE A 225 22.06 -7.06 -13.90
N ASN A 226 21.30 -6.66 -14.93
CA ASN A 226 20.70 -5.32 -15.00
C ASN A 226 19.25 -5.22 -14.44
N LEU A 227 18.78 -6.25 -13.72
CA LEU A 227 17.35 -6.40 -13.37
C LEU A 227 16.87 -5.50 -12.24
N GLU A 228 16.47 -4.27 -12.56
CA GLU A 228 15.83 -3.26 -11.70
C GLU A 228 14.63 -3.72 -10.87
N LYS A 229 13.72 -4.54 -11.42
CA LYS A 229 12.46 -4.92 -10.75
C LYS A 229 12.09 -6.38 -11.01
N VAL A 230 11.72 -7.06 -9.92
CA VAL A 230 11.11 -8.40 -9.91
C VAL A 230 9.89 -8.32 -9.01
N ASP A 231 8.73 -8.70 -9.55
CA ASP A 231 7.54 -9.00 -8.75
C ASP A 231 7.19 -10.49 -8.91
N LEU A 232 6.98 -11.18 -7.78
CA LEU A 232 6.63 -12.60 -7.66
C LEU A 232 5.38 -12.80 -6.78
N SER A 233 4.67 -11.72 -6.45
CA SER A 233 3.51 -11.76 -5.57
C SER A 233 2.39 -12.61 -6.18
N HIS A 234 1.71 -13.39 -5.33
CA HIS A 234 0.68 -14.36 -5.72
C HIS A 234 1.15 -15.52 -6.62
N CYS A 235 2.45 -15.84 -6.69
CA CYS A 235 2.95 -17.09 -7.29
C CYS A 235 2.69 -18.30 -6.38
N SER A 236 1.41 -18.71 -6.25
CA SER A 236 0.94 -19.66 -5.24
C SER A 236 1.63 -21.03 -5.23
N SER A 237 2.06 -21.54 -6.38
CA SER A 237 2.73 -22.84 -6.54
C SER A 237 4.26 -22.81 -6.45
N LEU A 238 4.88 -21.64 -6.23
CA LEU A 238 6.34 -21.50 -6.18
C LEU A 238 6.89 -22.21 -4.94
N MET A 239 7.68 -23.26 -5.14
CA MET A 239 8.16 -24.13 -4.06
C MET A 239 9.47 -23.66 -3.43
N GLU A 240 10.38 -23.12 -4.26
CA GLU A 240 11.71 -22.66 -3.86
C GLU A 240 12.15 -21.41 -4.64
N LEU A 241 13.12 -20.69 -4.08
CA LEU A 241 13.88 -19.67 -4.78
C LEU A 241 15.31 -20.18 -5.02
N PRO A 242 15.83 -20.15 -6.26
CA PRO A 242 17.16 -20.66 -6.54
C PRO A 242 18.21 -19.80 -5.82
N TYR A 243 19.23 -20.44 -5.24
CA TYR A 243 20.32 -19.79 -4.48
C TYR A 243 20.96 -18.58 -5.21
N SER A 244 20.95 -18.61 -6.54
CA SER A 244 21.43 -17.59 -7.46
C SER A 244 20.61 -16.30 -7.49
N ILE A 245 19.41 -16.25 -6.90
CA ILE A 245 18.57 -15.04 -6.86
C ILE A 245 19.27 -13.86 -6.18
N GLY A 246 20.20 -14.13 -5.24
CA GLY A 246 21.07 -13.13 -4.62
C GLY A 246 22.09 -12.49 -5.56
N ASN A 247 22.27 -12.99 -6.79
CA ASN A 247 23.20 -12.44 -7.79
C ASN A 247 22.57 -11.32 -8.65
N LEU A 248 21.34 -10.86 -8.39
CA LEU A 248 20.63 -9.89 -9.24
C LEU A 248 21.14 -8.45 -9.04
N ILE A 249 22.15 -8.05 -9.81
CA ILE A 249 23.03 -6.94 -9.40
C ILE A 249 22.59 -5.49 -9.68
N ASN A 250 21.40 -5.22 -10.21
CA ASN A 250 20.90 -3.85 -10.36
C ASN A 250 19.40 -3.70 -10.05
N LEU A 251 18.79 -4.60 -9.24
CA LEU A 251 17.47 -4.29 -8.68
C LEU A 251 17.53 -2.88 -8.07
N GLU A 252 16.50 -2.05 -8.20
CA GLU A 252 16.44 -0.75 -7.49
C GLU A 252 16.60 -0.93 -5.96
N LYS A 253 16.54 -2.19 -5.51
CA LYS A 253 17.00 -2.75 -4.24
C LYS A 253 17.54 -4.20 -4.45
N LEU A 254 18.80 -4.60 -4.63
CA LEU A 254 20.11 -4.15 -5.18
C LEU A 254 21.08 -5.39 -4.95
N PRO A 255 22.41 -5.42 -5.27
CA PRO A 255 23.28 -4.79 -6.27
C PRO A 255 24.53 -5.64 -6.72
N SER A 256 25.56 -4.96 -7.22
CA SER A 256 26.91 -5.38 -7.68
C SER A 256 27.74 -6.33 -6.79
N SER A 257 27.33 -7.60 -6.81
CA SER A 257 27.95 -8.82 -6.25
C SER A 257 27.62 -9.13 -4.79
N VAL A 258 27.64 -10.42 -4.45
CA VAL A 258 27.04 -10.96 -3.20
C VAL A 258 27.98 -10.89 -1.98
N GLY A 259 29.04 -10.09 -2.05
CA GLY A 259 29.67 -9.48 -0.88
C GLY A 259 29.20 -8.04 -0.65
N SER A 260 28.82 -7.34 -1.72
CA SER A 260 28.43 -5.94 -1.78
C SER A 260 26.92 -5.71 -1.67
N ALA A 261 26.15 -6.66 -1.12
CA ALA A 261 24.69 -6.77 -1.31
C ALA A 261 23.84 -5.71 -0.57
N SER A 262 23.97 -4.44 -0.93
CA SER A 262 23.90 -3.31 0.01
C SER A 262 22.68 -2.36 -0.01
N ASN A 263 21.60 -2.58 -0.79
CA ASN A 263 20.33 -1.82 -0.60
C ASN A 263 19.05 -2.67 -0.80
N LEU A 264 19.01 -3.98 -0.51
CA LEU A 264 17.77 -4.77 -0.61
C LEU A 264 16.76 -4.38 0.50
N GLU A 265 16.17 -3.17 0.48
CA GLU A 265 15.42 -2.61 1.62
C GLU A 265 14.16 -3.42 1.99
N LYS A 266 13.47 -3.99 1.00
CA LYS A 266 12.26 -4.79 1.19
C LYS A 266 12.27 -6.00 0.25
N LEU A 267 11.91 -7.16 0.78
CA LEU A 267 11.58 -8.36 0.00
C LEU A 267 10.17 -8.82 0.41
N ASP A 268 9.29 -9.02 -0.57
CA ASP A 268 7.93 -9.51 -0.38
C ASP A 268 7.80 -10.86 -1.09
N LEU A 269 7.42 -11.88 -0.32
CA LEU A 269 7.14 -13.24 -0.76
C LEU A 269 5.77 -13.69 -0.21
N SER A 270 4.89 -12.73 0.09
CA SER A 270 3.58 -13.03 0.66
C SER A 270 2.70 -13.79 -0.32
N ASN A 271 1.93 -14.74 0.22
CA ASN A 271 1.04 -15.65 -0.50
C ASN A 271 1.77 -16.70 -1.37
N CYS A 272 3.08 -16.90 -1.20
CA CYS A 272 3.81 -18.06 -1.71
C CYS A 272 3.46 -19.30 -0.86
N SER A 273 2.21 -19.78 -0.98
CA SER A 273 1.61 -20.80 -0.11
C SER A 273 2.39 -22.11 -0.06
N SER A 274 3.07 -22.48 -1.16
CA SER A 274 3.87 -23.70 -1.30
C SER A 274 5.36 -23.55 -0.94
N LEU A 275 5.82 -22.37 -0.54
CA LEU A 275 7.21 -22.13 -0.13
C LEU A 275 7.54 -22.94 1.13
N VAL A 276 8.44 -23.91 1.03
CA VAL A 276 8.80 -24.81 2.14
C VAL A 276 9.96 -24.27 2.98
N GLU A 277 10.96 -23.69 2.31
CA GLU A 277 12.22 -23.21 2.90
C GLU A 277 12.70 -21.92 2.21
N LEU A 278 13.67 -21.25 2.84
CA LEU A 278 14.36 -20.08 2.28
C LEU A 278 15.87 -20.34 2.19
N PRO A 279 16.55 -19.89 1.13
CA PRO A 279 17.97 -20.14 0.95
C PRO A 279 18.81 -19.44 2.04
N SER A 280 19.80 -20.14 2.59
CA SER A 280 20.69 -19.64 3.65
C SER A 280 21.60 -18.47 3.25
N SER A 281 21.53 -18.02 1.99
CA SER A 281 22.12 -16.76 1.53
C SER A 281 21.33 -15.52 1.96
N ILE A 282 20.03 -15.64 2.30
CA ILE A 282 19.13 -14.51 2.59
C ILE A 282 19.62 -13.63 3.75
N GLY A 283 20.26 -14.22 4.76
CA GLY A 283 20.84 -13.49 5.89
C GLY A 283 22.28 -13.00 5.70
N ASN A 284 22.97 -13.42 4.62
CA ASN A 284 24.39 -13.11 4.43
C ASN A 284 24.66 -11.77 3.69
N ALA A 285 23.60 -11.02 3.35
CA ALA A 285 23.65 -9.72 2.66
C ALA A 285 24.10 -8.54 3.57
N THR A 286 25.12 -8.76 4.39
CA THR A 286 25.21 -8.07 5.71
C THR A 286 26.60 -7.56 6.11
N ASN A 287 27.65 -7.79 5.31
CA ASN A 287 29.04 -7.63 5.79
C ASN A 287 29.90 -6.50 5.17
N LEU A 288 29.45 -5.72 4.17
CA LEU A 288 30.32 -4.70 3.54
C LEU A 288 29.73 -3.29 3.26
N CYS A 289 28.42 -3.04 3.22
CA CYS A 289 27.94 -1.65 3.10
C CYS A 289 26.51 -1.32 3.58
N SER A 290 26.42 -0.22 4.33
CA SER A 290 25.34 0.73 4.64
C SER A 290 23.83 0.35 4.72
N ILE A 291 23.24 -0.51 3.89
CA ILE A 291 21.76 -0.71 3.87
C ILE A 291 21.39 -2.19 3.61
N SER A 292 21.41 -3.04 4.66
CA SER A 292 20.88 -4.41 4.53
C SER A 292 19.34 -4.43 4.56
N LEU A 293 18.77 -5.63 4.36
CA LEU A 293 17.33 -5.91 4.43
C LEU A 293 16.66 -5.27 5.65
N GLU A 294 15.69 -4.38 5.42
CA GLU A 294 14.94 -3.70 6.48
C GLU A 294 13.57 -4.36 6.73
N LYS A 295 12.95 -4.88 5.67
CA LYS A 295 11.61 -5.47 5.72
C LYS A 295 11.53 -6.79 4.94
N LEU A 296 11.10 -7.87 5.59
CA LEU A 296 10.82 -9.17 4.95
C LEU A 296 9.36 -9.54 5.21
N ASP A 297 8.59 -9.77 4.13
CA ASP A 297 7.20 -10.22 4.19
C ASP A 297 7.08 -11.65 3.66
N LEU A 298 6.65 -12.56 4.52
CA LEU A 298 6.39 -13.98 4.26
C LEU A 298 4.95 -14.34 4.65
N SER A 299 4.04 -13.35 4.71
CA SER A 299 2.67 -13.58 5.16
C SER A 299 1.93 -14.56 4.22
N ASN A 300 1.16 -15.50 4.78
CA ASN A 300 0.46 -16.57 4.08
C ASN A 300 1.36 -17.62 3.39
N CYS A 301 2.65 -17.74 3.76
CA CYS A 301 3.50 -18.86 3.35
C CYS A 301 3.16 -20.13 4.14
N SER A 302 2.00 -20.73 3.84
CA SER A 302 1.41 -21.83 4.62
C SER A 302 2.30 -23.06 4.81
N SER A 303 3.15 -23.38 3.82
CA SER A 303 4.08 -24.51 3.85
C SER A 303 5.43 -24.25 4.53
N LEU A 304 5.75 -23.01 4.91
CA LEU A 304 7.06 -22.65 5.44
C LEU A 304 7.28 -23.28 6.82
N VAL A 305 8.26 -24.20 6.93
CA VAL A 305 8.48 -25.00 8.14
C VAL A 305 9.43 -24.33 9.14
N GLU A 306 10.48 -23.69 8.63
CA GLU A 306 11.54 -23.04 9.41
C GLU A 306 12.08 -21.79 8.69
N LEU A 307 12.87 -20.99 9.42
CA LEU A 307 13.68 -19.92 8.84
C LEU A 307 15.17 -20.28 8.91
N PRO A 308 15.95 -20.04 7.84
CA PRO A 308 17.37 -20.37 7.81
C PRO A 308 18.11 -19.51 8.85
N SER A 309 18.87 -20.16 9.74
CA SER A 309 19.57 -19.52 10.88
C SER A 309 20.39 -18.27 10.51
N SER A 310 20.88 -18.19 9.27
CA SER A 310 21.48 -16.98 8.68
C SER A 310 20.66 -15.69 8.90
N ILE A 311 19.32 -15.77 8.98
CA ILE A 311 18.43 -14.59 9.03
C ILE A 311 18.74 -13.66 10.21
N GLY A 312 19.24 -14.18 11.33
CA GLY A 312 19.66 -13.35 12.45
C GLY A 312 20.88 -12.46 12.17
N ASN A 313 21.68 -12.79 11.14
CA ASN A 313 22.78 -11.93 10.68
C ASN A 313 22.26 -10.63 10.01
N ALA A 314 20.95 -10.52 9.70
CA ALA A 314 20.32 -9.36 9.07
C ALA A 314 20.23 -8.15 10.02
N THR A 315 21.36 -7.55 10.36
CA THR A 315 21.52 -6.54 11.42
C THR A 315 20.72 -5.24 11.24
N ASN A 316 20.15 -4.95 10.06
CA ASN A 316 19.22 -3.82 9.85
C ASN A 316 17.75 -4.24 9.68
N LEU A 317 17.39 -5.52 9.84
CA LEU A 317 16.02 -6.01 9.69
C LEU A 317 15.13 -5.41 10.79
N ARG A 318 14.31 -4.43 10.44
CA ARG A 318 13.40 -3.73 11.35
C ARG A 318 12.02 -4.37 11.41
N LYS A 319 11.57 -5.00 10.32
CA LYS A 319 10.25 -5.60 10.18
C LYS A 319 10.34 -7.00 9.58
N LEU A 320 9.89 -8.01 10.32
CA LEU A 320 9.73 -9.38 9.82
C LEU A 320 8.25 -9.77 9.98
N LYS A 321 7.57 -10.09 8.88
CA LYS A 321 6.20 -10.60 8.89
C LYS A 321 6.19 -12.06 8.45
N LEU A 322 5.49 -12.88 9.22
CA LEU A 322 5.31 -14.32 9.02
C LEU A 322 3.83 -14.68 9.29
N ALA A 323 2.92 -13.73 9.12
CA ALA A 323 1.54 -13.91 9.53
C ALA A 323 0.86 -15.02 8.72
N ASN A 324 0.10 -15.92 9.37
CA ASN A 324 -0.57 -17.06 8.74
C ASN A 324 0.40 -18.10 8.11
N CYS A 325 1.64 -18.20 8.62
CA CYS A 325 2.56 -19.29 8.29
C CYS A 325 2.20 -20.57 9.08
N SER A 326 1.17 -21.29 8.60
CA SER A 326 0.54 -22.40 9.33
C SER A 326 1.47 -23.57 9.70
N SER A 327 2.54 -23.82 8.94
CA SER A 327 3.49 -24.94 9.17
C SER A 327 4.72 -24.55 10.00
N LEU A 328 4.89 -23.27 10.35
CA LEU A 328 6.10 -22.76 10.99
C LEU A 328 6.21 -23.27 12.42
N LEU A 329 7.16 -24.18 12.66
CA LEU A 329 7.34 -24.85 13.95
C LEU A 329 8.20 -24.03 14.91
N GLU A 330 9.28 -23.47 14.38
CA GLU A 330 10.30 -22.76 15.14
C GLU A 330 10.85 -21.56 14.37
N VAL A 331 11.06 -20.46 15.10
CA VAL A 331 11.82 -19.30 14.64
C VAL A 331 13.16 -19.35 15.36
N LEU A 332 14.16 -19.93 14.70
CA LEU A 332 15.51 -20.22 15.24
C LEU A 332 16.38 -18.96 15.42
N LEU A 333 15.87 -17.97 16.14
CA LEU A 333 16.53 -16.72 16.51
C LEU A 333 17.14 -16.73 17.92
N ILE A 334 17.09 -17.88 18.61
CA ILE A 334 17.44 -18.07 20.04
C ILE A 334 18.85 -17.51 20.39
N ASN A 335 19.80 -17.59 19.46
CA ASN A 335 21.21 -17.23 19.70
C ASN A 335 21.70 -15.97 18.94
N ILE A 336 20.83 -15.14 18.35
CA ILE A 336 21.29 -14.08 17.42
C ILE A 336 20.70 -12.70 17.74
N ASN A 337 21.60 -11.72 17.93
CA ASN A 337 21.27 -10.35 18.29
C ASN A 337 20.65 -9.56 17.12
N MET A 338 19.34 -9.71 16.95
CA MET A 338 18.50 -8.95 16.02
C MET A 338 18.23 -7.52 16.55
N GLU A 339 19.29 -6.78 16.87
CA GLU A 339 19.26 -5.54 17.65
C GLU A 339 18.40 -4.42 17.03
N SER A 340 18.17 -4.49 15.71
CA SER A 340 17.34 -3.56 14.94
C SER A 340 15.86 -3.96 14.82
N LEU A 341 15.45 -5.17 15.25
CA LEU A 341 14.11 -5.71 14.98
C LEU A 341 13.03 -5.03 15.84
N SER A 342 12.45 -3.98 15.24
CA SER A 342 11.42 -3.14 15.85
C SER A 342 10.01 -3.74 15.81
N GLU A 343 9.71 -4.60 14.82
CA GLU A 343 8.40 -5.22 14.63
C GLU A 343 8.56 -6.65 14.10
N LEU A 344 7.97 -7.60 14.81
CA LEU A 344 7.83 -9.00 14.39
C LEU A 344 6.34 -9.36 14.36
N ASP A 345 5.81 -9.77 13.21
CA ASP A 345 4.41 -10.19 13.05
C ASP A 345 4.29 -11.72 12.91
N LEU A 346 3.74 -12.34 13.94
CA LEU A 346 3.53 -13.77 14.13
C LEU A 346 2.04 -14.11 14.38
N LYS A 347 1.12 -13.30 13.84
CA LYS A 347 -0.30 -13.65 13.81
C LYS A 347 -0.52 -14.99 13.10
N ASP A 348 -1.44 -15.80 13.61
CA ASP A 348 -1.96 -17.00 12.96
C ASP A 348 -0.87 -18.05 12.63
N CYS A 349 0.14 -18.16 13.51
CA CYS A 349 1.18 -19.20 13.49
C CYS A 349 0.90 -20.27 14.58
N PRO A 350 -0.04 -21.22 14.37
CA PRO A 350 -0.59 -22.09 15.41
C PRO A 350 0.35 -23.20 15.90
N LEU A 351 1.51 -23.41 15.27
CA LEU A 351 2.48 -24.45 15.63
C LEU A 351 3.79 -23.92 16.25
N LEU A 352 3.93 -22.58 16.36
CA LEU A 352 5.17 -21.93 16.73
C LEU A 352 5.44 -21.99 18.24
N LYS A 353 6.51 -22.69 18.62
CA LYS A 353 6.88 -22.95 20.03
C LYS A 353 8.06 -22.13 20.55
N SER A 354 8.82 -21.50 19.65
CA SER A 354 10.02 -20.72 19.99
C SER A 354 9.89 -19.28 19.49
N PHE A 355 10.35 -18.34 20.32
CA PHE A 355 10.22 -16.90 20.09
C PHE A 355 11.55 -16.22 20.39
N PRO A 356 11.96 -15.19 19.62
CA PRO A 356 13.20 -14.44 19.88
C PRO A 356 13.15 -13.70 21.21
N GLU A 357 14.31 -13.54 21.84
CA GLU A 357 14.45 -12.92 23.17
C GLU A 357 14.56 -11.39 23.09
N GLU A 358 15.37 -10.86 22.16
CA GLU A 358 15.62 -9.43 22.00
C GLU A 358 14.80 -8.83 20.84
N ILE A 359 13.57 -8.41 21.14
CA ILE A 359 12.67 -7.74 20.18
C ILE A 359 12.09 -6.44 20.72
N GLY A 360 12.00 -5.42 19.87
CA GLY A 360 11.43 -4.12 20.23
C GLY A 360 9.90 -4.08 20.22
N GLY A 361 9.28 -4.89 19.36
CA GLY A 361 7.82 -4.93 19.17
C GLY A 361 7.34 -6.23 18.52
N LEU A 362 6.17 -6.71 18.96
CA LEU A 362 5.62 -8.01 18.60
C LEU A 362 4.12 -7.94 18.25
N MET A 363 3.68 -8.71 17.25
CA MET A 363 2.28 -8.94 16.92
C MET A 363 1.94 -10.42 16.95
N LEU A 364 0.87 -10.78 17.65
CA LEU A 364 0.32 -12.12 17.84
C LEU A 364 -1.22 -12.06 17.74
N ASN A 365 -1.85 -13.24 17.65
CA ASN A 365 -3.27 -13.47 17.92
C ASN A 365 -3.50 -14.99 18.14
N GLY A 366 -4.70 -15.37 18.56
CA GLY A 366 -5.11 -16.77 18.68
C GLY A 366 -4.15 -17.63 19.50
N LYS A 367 -3.97 -18.89 19.08
CA LYS A 367 -3.15 -19.91 19.78
C LYS A 367 -1.68 -19.52 19.96
N ALA A 368 -1.11 -18.77 19.02
CA ALA A 368 0.27 -18.27 19.14
C ALA A 368 0.46 -17.40 20.39
N THR A 369 -0.59 -16.70 20.82
CA THR A 369 -0.59 -15.88 22.05
C THR A 369 -0.28 -16.71 23.29
N GLU A 370 -0.91 -17.88 23.45
CA GLU A 370 -0.78 -18.71 24.66
C GLU A 370 0.57 -19.41 24.76
N GLU A 371 1.12 -19.87 23.64
CA GLU A 371 2.46 -20.49 23.62
C GLU A 371 3.55 -19.42 23.80
N ALA A 372 3.43 -18.25 23.16
CA ALA A 372 4.36 -17.14 23.34
C ALA A 372 4.41 -16.62 24.78
N LEU A 373 3.25 -16.59 25.48
CA LEU A 373 3.17 -16.26 26.91
C LEU A 373 4.11 -17.12 27.75
N SER A 374 4.27 -18.42 27.44
CA SER A 374 5.19 -19.30 28.17
C SER A 374 6.67 -18.89 28.04
N SER A 375 7.06 -18.27 26.92
CA SER A 375 8.42 -17.81 26.60
C SER A 375 8.73 -16.39 27.10
N MET A 376 7.76 -15.64 27.62
CA MET A 376 7.91 -14.19 27.96
C MET A 376 8.94 -13.84 29.04
N ARG A 377 9.63 -14.83 29.64
CA ARG A 377 10.61 -14.59 30.72
C ARG A 377 11.85 -13.81 30.28
N GLN A 378 12.11 -13.72 28.97
CA GLN A 378 13.33 -13.19 28.38
C GLN A 378 13.16 -11.87 27.59
N TRP A 379 11.93 -11.36 27.43
CA TRP A 379 11.61 -10.20 26.57
C TRP A 379 11.91 -8.83 27.20
N TYR A 380 13.16 -8.58 27.57
CA TYR A 380 13.57 -7.37 28.29
C TYR A 380 13.49 -6.07 27.47
N ARG A 381 13.50 -6.14 26.13
CA ARG A 381 13.38 -4.98 25.22
C ARG A 381 11.95 -4.69 24.72
N LEU A 382 10.95 -5.52 25.05
CA LEU A 382 9.62 -5.43 24.43
C LEU A 382 8.87 -4.15 24.81
N SER A 383 8.84 -3.19 23.88
CA SER A 383 8.21 -1.88 24.07
C SER A 383 6.81 -1.76 23.46
N LYS A 384 6.49 -2.59 22.46
CA LYS A 384 5.20 -2.64 21.77
C LYS A 384 4.65 -4.06 21.71
N LEU A 385 3.39 -4.28 22.10
CA LEU A 385 2.76 -5.59 22.03
C LEU A 385 1.37 -5.47 21.40
N LYS A 386 1.13 -6.20 20.32
CA LYS A 386 -0.19 -6.41 19.71
C LYS A 386 -0.58 -7.88 19.86
N MET A 387 -1.74 -8.16 20.44
CA MET A 387 -2.17 -9.54 20.72
C MET A 387 -3.69 -9.70 20.80
N SER A 388 -4.16 -10.94 20.68
CA SER A 388 -5.48 -11.31 21.22
C SER A 388 -5.52 -11.06 22.72
N TYR A 389 -6.68 -10.71 23.26
CA TYR A 389 -6.81 -10.51 24.70
C TYR A 389 -6.56 -11.84 25.45
N CYS A 390 -5.63 -11.83 26.41
CA CYS A 390 -5.37 -12.98 27.27
C CYS A 390 -5.16 -12.52 28.73
N GLU A 391 -5.85 -13.17 29.67
CA GLU A 391 -5.69 -12.91 31.10
C GLU A 391 -4.29 -13.25 31.61
N SER A 392 -3.67 -14.31 31.09
CA SER A 392 -2.40 -14.86 31.58
C SER A 392 -1.23 -13.87 31.45
N LEU A 393 -1.35 -12.82 30.62
CA LEU A 393 -0.34 -11.75 30.52
C LEU A 393 -0.06 -11.07 31.88
N ARG A 394 -1.05 -11.04 32.78
CA ARG A 394 -0.89 -10.51 34.15
C ARG A 394 0.15 -11.26 35.00
N GLU A 395 0.52 -12.48 34.60
CA GLU A 395 1.42 -13.37 35.35
C GLU A 395 2.90 -13.14 34.99
N PHE A 396 3.17 -12.22 34.05
CA PHE A 396 4.50 -11.86 33.54
C PHE A 396 4.88 -10.40 33.86
N PRO A 397 5.03 -10.02 35.15
CA PRO A 397 5.22 -8.63 35.57
C PRO A 397 6.47 -7.95 35.00
N HIS A 398 7.49 -8.73 34.59
CA HIS A 398 8.67 -8.18 33.91
C HIS A 398 8.31 -7.55 32.55
N ALA A 399 7.44 -8.18 31.77
CA ALA A 399 6.98 -7.64 30.48
C ALA A 399 6.08 -6.42 30.68
N LEU A 400 5.18 -6.44 31.69
CA LEU A 400 4.33 -5.30 32.05
C LEU A 400 5.13 -4.03 32.45
N ASN A 401 6.38 -4.20 32.88
CA ASN A 401 7.28 -3.08 33.19
C ASN A 401 8.05 -2.54 31.98
N CYS A 402 8.02 -3.22 30.83
CA CYS A 402 8.68 -2.81 29.59
C CYS A 402 7.72 -2.23 28.55
N ILE A 403 6.49 -2.77 28.47
CA ILE A 403 5.47 -2.37 27.49
C ILE A 403 5.10 -0.88 27.62
N THR A 404 5.17 -0.17 26.49
CA THR A 404 4.77 1.25 26.35
C THR A 404 3.60 1.44 25.39
N GLU A 405 3.44 0.57 24.40
CA GLU A 405 2.27 0.53 23.51
C GLU A 405 1.64 -0.87 23.56
N LEU A 406 0.37 -0.96 23.97
CA LEU A 406 -0.37 -2.22 24.04
C LEU A 406 -1.61 -2.14 23.13
N HIS A 407 -1.74 -3.08 22.19
CA HIS A 407 -2.85 -3.21 21.27
C HIS A 407 -3.54 -4.56 21.53
N LEU A 408 -4.79 -4.54 21.99
CA LEU A 408 -5.59 -5.74 22.23
C LEU A 408 -6.75 -5.79 21.23
N SER A 409 -6.95 -6.93 20.59
CA SER A 409 -8.07 -7.18 19.67
C SER A 409 -8.70 -8.52 20.00
N GLU A 410 -9.94 -8.50 20.52
CA GLU A 410 -10.72 -9.71 20.81
C GLU A 410 -12.20 -9.38 20.71
N THR A 411 -12.96 -10.08 19.86
CA THR A 411 -14.38 -9.80 19.63
C THR A 411 -15.26 -10.19 20.81
N GLU A 412 -14.83 -11.18 21.62
CA GLU A 412 -15.64 -11.77 22.69
C GLU A 412 -15.45 -11.17 24.09
N ILE A 413 -14.43 -10.33 24.34
CA ILE A 413 -14.26 -9.74 25.67
C ILE A 413 -15.42 -8.82 26.05
N LYS A 414 -15.92 -8.99 27.28
CA LYS A 414 -16.97 -8.13 27.86
C LYS A 414 -16.43 -7.03 28.77
N GLN A 415 -15.23 -7.22 29.32
CA GLN A 415 -14.55 -6.27 30.18
C GLN A 415 -13.04 -6.48 30.06
N VAL A 416 -12.26 -5.41 30.07
CA VAL A 416 -10.80 -5.47 30.24
C VAL A 416 -10.50 -5.54 31.74
N SER A 417 -9.63 -6.47 32.16
CA SER A 417 -9.34 -6.66 33.59
C SER A 417 -8.43 -5.57 34.17
N PRO A 418 -8.51 -5.28 35.49
CA PRO A 418 -7.78 -4.18 36.12
C PRO A 418 -6.24 -4.27 36.08
N TRP A 419 -5.65 -5.40 35.68
CA TRP A 419 -4.19 -5.56 35.60
C TRP A 419 -3.54 -4.60 34.59
N VAL A 420 -4.29 -4.08 33.61
CA VAL A 420 -3.82 -3.04 32.67
C VAL A 420 -3.40 -1.75 33.41
N LYS A 421 -3.97 -1.48 34.60
CA LYS A 421 -3.52 -0.37 35.47
C LYS A 421 -2.07 -0.55 35.95
N GLY A 422 -1.61 -1.79 36.09
CA GLY A 422 -0.27 -2.14 36.58
C GLY A 422 0.85 -1.89 35.57
N ILE A 423 0.53 -1.59 34.30
CA ILE A 423 1.50 -1.33 33.23
C ILE A 423 2.03 0.10 33.38
N SER A 424 2.95 0.28 34.33
CA SER A 424 3.44 1.59 34.80
C SER A 424 4.01 2.50 33.69
N ARG A 425 4.47 1.92 32.58
CA ARG A 425 5.04 2.64 31.42
C ARG A 425 4.10 2.79 30.21
N LEU A 426 2.84 2.36 30.32
CA LEU A 426 1.88 2.38 29.22
C LEU A 426 1.58 3.81 28.74
N ARG A 427 2.04 4.16 27.54
CA ARG A 427 1.82 5.45 26.87
C ARG A 427 0.69 5.40 25.86
N ARG A 428 0.50 4.27 25.17
CA ARG A 428 -0.59 4.03 24.23
C ARG A 428 -1.32 2.74 24.57
N PHE A 429 -2.65 2.80 24.68
CA PHE A 429 -3.52 1.64 24.77
C PHE A 429 -4.51 1.67 23.60
N VAL A 430 -4.60 0.57 22.86
CA VAL A 430 -5.50 0.40 21.71
C VAL A 430 -6.37 -0.84 21.91
N LEU A 431 -7.66 -0.66 21.73
CA LEU A 431 -8.68 -1.68 21.64
C LEU A 431 -9.32 -1.53 20.26
N ASN A 432 -9.23 -2.54 19.40
CA ASN A 432 -9.86 -2.48 18.07
C ASN A 432 -10.71 -3.73 17.81
N GLY A 433 -11.95 -3.54 17.39
CA GLY A 433 -12.90 -4.60 17.05
C GLY A 433 -13.46 -5.34 18.26
N CYS A 434 -13.33 -4.79 19.47
CA CYS A 434 -13.81 -5.43 20.70
C CYS A 434 -15.33 -5.27 20.87
N ARG A 435 -16.10 -5.82 19.92
CA ARG A 435 -17.55 -5.55 19.73
C ARG A 435 -18.43 -5.85 20.94
N LYS A 436 -18.04 -6.80 21.81
CA LYS A 436 -18.77 -7.17 23.05
C LYS A 436 -18.28 -6.45 24.31
N LEU A 437 -17.25 -5.59 24.22
CA LEU A 437 -16.68 -4.88 25.37
C LEU A 437 -17.68 -3.88 25.93
N VAL A 438 -18.04 -4.00 27.21
CA VAL A 438 -19.03 -3.14 27.88
C VAL A 438 -18.37 -2.02 28.70
N SER A 439 -17.20 -2.28 29.31
CA SER A 439 -16.44 -1.24 30.00
C SER A 439 -14.92 -1.38 29.96
N ILE A 440 -14.25 -0.22 30.06
CA ILE A 440 -12.80 -0.07 30.23
C ILE A 440 -12.52 0.28 31.70
N PRO A 441 -11.62 -0.42 32.40
CA PRO A 441 -11.28 -0.17 33.81
C PRO A 441 -10.36 1.06 33.96
N GLN A 442 -10.07 1.48 35.20
CA GLN A 442 -9.02 2.45 35.47
C GLN A 442 -7.69 2.03 34.82
N LEU A 443 -7.10 2.94 34.05
CA LEU A 443 -5.83 2.75 33.34
C LEU A 443 -4.68 3.42 34.10
N SER A 444 -3.44 3.19 33.63
CA SER A 444 -2.24 3.84 34.18
C SER A 444 -2.26 5.36 33.95
N ASP A 445 -1.78 6.13 34.92
CA ASP A 445 -1.66 7.60 34.83
C ASP A 445 -0.60 8.06 33.81
N SER A 446 0.29 7.17 33.37
CA SER A 446 1.27 7.42 32.30
C SER A 446 0.67 7.44 30.88
N LEU A 447 -0.62 7.11 30.74
CA LEU A 447 -1.29 6.99 29.45
C LEU A 447 -1.42 8.33 28.72
N SER A 448 -1.04 8.35 27.44
CA SER A 448 -1.04 9.53 26.56
C SER A 448 -1.89 9.37 25.29
N SER A 449 -2.35 8.15 25.01
CA SER A 449 -3.27 7.84 23.91
C SER A 449 -4.14 6.64 24.32
N LEU A 450 -5.45 6.80 24.37
CA LEU A 450 -6.42 5.71 24.43
C LEU A 450 -7.17 5.67 23.10
N HIS A 451 -7.20 4.51 22.47
CA HIS A 451 -8.00 4.24 21.28
C HIS A 451 -8.92 3.07 21.60
N ALA A 452 -10.22 3.24 21.40
CA ALA A 452 -11.23 2.21 21.42
C ALA A 452 -12.04 2.35 20.14
N GLU A 453 -11.70 1.55 19.13
CA GLU A 453 -12.18 1.69 17.77
C GLU A 453 -13.03 0.46 17.42
N ASN A 454 -14.23 0.66 16.88
CA ASN A 454 -15.18 -0.43 16.57
C ASN A 454 -15.63 -1.25 17.79
N CYS A 455 -15.59 -0.67 18.99
CA CYS A 455 -16.09 -1.28 20.23
C CYS A 455 -17.60 -1.02 20.40
N GLU A 456 -18.41 -1.61 19.50
CA GLU A 456 -19.86 -1.36 19.34
C GLU A 456 -20.69 -1.44 20.63
N SER A 457 -20.29 -2.24 21.62
CA SER A 457 -21.01 -2.39 22.90
C SER A 457 -20.44 -1.58 24.07
N LEU A 458 -19.47 -0.69 23.83
CA LEU A 458 -18.82 0.08 24.89
C LEU A 458 -19.77 1.11 25.48
N GLU A 459 -20.31 0.81 26.66
CA GLU A 459 -21.30 1.64 27.35
C GLU A 459 -20.66 2.62 28.33
N ARG A 460 -19.62 2.22 29.08
CA ARG A 460 -19.08 3.00 30.19
C ARG A 460 -17.56 2.97 30.33
N LEU A 461 -17.02 4.02 30.94
CA LEU A 461 -15.62 4.16 31.30
C LEU A 461 -15.51 4.16 32.83
N ASP A 462 -14.94 3.11 33.40
CA ASP A 462 -14.73 2.97 34.85
C ASP A 462 -13.38 3.58 35.25
N CYS A 463 -13.02 4.74 34.68
CA CYS A 463 -11.70 5.36 34.76
C CYS A 463 -11.72 6.90 34.77
N SER A 464 -10.66 7.53 35.29
CA SER A 464 -10.36 8.95 35.11
C SER A 464 -9.04 9.16 34.36
N PHE A 465 -8.96 10.27 33.62
CA PHE A 465 -7.79 10.65 32.83
C PHE A 465 -7.08 11.86 33.43
N HIS A 466 -5.95 11.63 34.11
CA HIS A 466 -5.19 12.70 34.78
C HIS A 466 -4.15 13.38 33.88
N ASN A 467 -3.78 12.78 32.74
CA ASN A 467 -2.78 13.34 31.83
C ASN A 467 -3.40 14.41 30.90
N PRO A 468 -3.01 15.70 31.01
CA PRO A 468 -3.56 16.78 30.18
C PRO A 468 -3.06 16.77 28.72
N GLN A 469 -2.30 15.76 28.30
CA GLN A 469 -1.87 15.51 26.92
C GLN A 469 -2.49 14.26 26.30
N ILE A 470 -3.49 13.62 26.95
CA ILE A 470 -4.09 12.38 26.46
C ILE A 470 -4.90 12.59 25.18
N ARG A 471 -4.65 11.79 24.15
CA ARG A 471 -5.57 11.61 23.02
C ARG A 471 -6.59 10.54 23.33
N LEU A 472 -7.84 10.76 22.92
CA LEU A 472 -8.93 9.80 23.09
C LEU A 472 -9.58 9.55 21.72
N ASN A 473 -9.52 8.33 21.19
CA ASN A 473 -10.34 7.92 20.05
C ASN A 473 -11.40 6.91 20.51
N PHE A 474 -12.67 7.20 20.24
CA PHE A 474 -13.82 6.34 20.49
C PHE A 474 -14.64 6.07 19.22
N ALA A 475 -14.01 6.09 18.04
CA ALA A 475 -14.67 5.84 16.76
C ALA A 475 -15.52 4.54 16.79
N ASN A 476 -16.75 4.63 16.28
CA ASN A 476 -17.75 3.56 16.24
C ASN A 476 -18.14 2.95 17.61
N CYS A 477 -17.84 3.62 18.74
CA CYS A 477 -18.33 3.22 20.07
C CYS A 477 -19.78 3.71 20.32
N LEU A 478 -20.72 3.24 19.51
CA LEU A 478 -22.06 3.82 19.38
C LEU A 478 -22.94 3.77 20.66
N LYS A 479 -22.63 2.90 21.63
CA LYS A 479 -23.41 2.75 22.88
C LYS A 479 -22.90 3.57 24.08
N LEU A 480 -21.89 4.43 23.91
CA LEU A 480 -21.33 5.23 25.00
C LEU A 480 -22.43 6.03 25.73
N ASN A 481 -22.59 5.73 27.02
CA ASN A 481 -23.67 6.29 27.82
C ASN A 481 -23.44 7.78 28.15
N LYS A 482 -24.44 8.44 28.73
CA LYS A 482 -24.39 9.89 29.00
C LYS A 482 -23.21 10.29 29.89
N ASP A 483 -22.90 9.49 30.91
CA ASP A 483 -21.84 9.77 31.87
C ASP A 483 -20.45 9.57 31.24
N ALA A 484 -20.28 8.54 30.41
CA ALA A 484 -19.07 8.30 29.64
C ALA A 484 -18.83 9.40 28.59
N ARG A 485 -19.86 9.80 27.83
CA ARG A 485 -19.77 10.93 26.89
C ARG A 485 -19.46 12.24 27.63
N ALA A 486 -20.06 12.48 28.80
CA ALA A 486 -19.74 13.64 29.62
C ALA A 486 -18.29 13.63 30.12
N LEU A 487 -17.78 12.49 30.62
CA LEU A 487 -16.38 12.33 31.02
C LEU A 487 -15.43 12.62 29.85
N ILE A 488 -15.68 12.04 28.68
CA ILE A 488 -14.89 12.23 27.46
C ILE A 488 -14.86 13.71 27.05
N ILE A 489 -16.02 14.37 27.00
CA ILE A 489 -16.15 15.78 26.61
C ILE A 489 -15.51 16.73 27.65
N HIS A 490 -15.67 16.47 28.95
CA HIS A 490 -15.14 17.33 30.01
C HIS A 490 -13.70 16.98 30.46
N THR A 491 -13.07 15.95 29.87
CA THR A 491 -11.64 15.67 30.10
C THR A 491 -10.78 16.85 29.63
N PRO A 492 -9.93 17.45 30.51
CA PRO A 492 -9.15 18.66 30.22
C PRO A 492 -7.84 18.32 29.50
N THR A 493 -7.95 17.90 28.24
CA THR A 493 -6.80 17.54 27.39
C THR A 493 -6.49 18.61 26.35
N ARG A 494 -5.21 18.99 26.24
CA ARG A 494 -4.68 19.86 25.18
C ARG A 494 -4.49 19.13 23.84
N ARG A 495 -5.08 17.94 23.65
CA ARG A 495 -5.05 17.13 22.43
C ARG A 495 -6.47 16.76 22.01
N HIS A 496 -6.62 16.18 20.82
CA HIS A 496 -7.91 15.83 20.26
C HIS A 496 -8.61 14.65 20.95
N VAL A 497 -9.93 14.67 20.83
CA VAL A 497 -10.86 13.64 21.27
C VAL A 497 -11.84 13.38 20.13
N ILE A 498 -12.02 12.12 19.74
CA ILE A 498 -13.04 11.66 18.78
C ILE A 498 -14.07 10.82 19.53
N LEU A 499 -15.36 11.07 19.27
CA LEU A 499 -16.47 10.26 19.78
C LEU A 499 -17.67 10.31 18.80
N PRO A 500 -18.58 9.30 18.79
CA PRO A 500 -19.74 9.32 17.92
C PRO A 500 -20.75 10.42 18.30
N GLY A 501 -21.40 11.01 17.30
CA GLY A 501 -22.48 11.99 17.43
C GLY A 501 -22.82 12.69 16.13
N VAL A 502 -24.12 12.74 15.81
CA VAL A 502 -24.69 13.42 14.61
C VAL A 502 -24.99 14.91 14.82
N GLU A 503 -24.75 15.44 16.03
CA GLU A 503 -25.00 16.84 16.41
C GLU A 503 -24.01 17.29 17.48
N VAL A 504 -23.72 18.60 17.53
CA VAL A 504 -22.86 19.21 18.54
C VAL A 504 -23.55 19.18 19.92
N PRO A 505 -22.97 18.55 20.95
CA PRO A 505 -23.65 18.35 22.24
C PRO A 505 -24.02 19.66 22.95
N ALA A 506 -25.19 19.70 23.58
CA ALA A 506 -25.74 20.88 24.29
C ALA A 506 -24.86 21.46 25.43
N CYS A 507 -23.79 20.79 25.84
CA CYS A 507 -22.79 21.35 26.77
C CYS A 507 -21.80 22.32 26.10
N PHE A 508 -21.69 22.35 24.78
CA PHE A 508 -21.04 23.42 24.03
C PHE A 508 -22.00 24.63 24.02
N THR A 509 -21.67 25.66 24.82
CA THR A 509 -22.56 26.80 25.14
C THR A 509 -22.77 27.76 23.98
N TYR A 510 -21.85 27.79 23.02
CA TYR A 510 -21.98 28.49 21.75
C TYR A 510 -21.98 27.43 20.66
N GLN A 511 -22.93 27.51 19.72
CA GLN A 511 -23.07 26.55 18.61
C GLN A 511 -23.52 27.28 17.35
N ALA A 512 -23.19 26.72 16.18
CA ALA A 512 -23.68 27.15 14.89
C ALA A 512 -23.73 25.99 13.89
N THR A 513 -24.60 26.12 12.89
CA THR A 513 -24.50 25.38 11.62
C THR A 513 -23.40 26.00 10.76
N GLY A 514 -22.63 25.17 10.06
CA GLY A 514 -21.40 25.61 9.40
C GLY A 514 -20.21 25.72 10.37
N GLY A 515 -19.07 26.16 9.85
CA GLY A 515 -17.82 26.30 10.61
C GLY A 515 -17.63 27.61 11.39
N SER A 516 -18.63 28.49 11.53
CA SER A 516 -18.44 29.84 12.10
C SER A 516 -19.41 30.15 13.24
N LEU A 517 -18.92 30.63 14.38
CA LEU A 517 -19.73 31.01 15.55
C LEU A 517 -19.20 32.26 16.29
N ILE A 518 -20.06 32.89 17.10
CA ILE A 518 -19.71 34.08 17.89
C ILE A 518 -19.80 33.75 19.38
N VAL A 519 -18.69 33.94 20.10
CA VAL A 519 -18.59 33.84 21.56
C VAL A 519 -18.75 35.23 22.18
N LYS A 520 -19.58 35.33 23.24
CA LYS A 520 -19.81 36.59 23.98
C LYS A 520 -19.37 36.49 25.43
N LEU A 521 -18.38 37.29 25.82
CA LEU A 521 -17.74 37.22 27.14
C LEU A 521 -18.42 38.20 28.11
N ASN A 522 -19.38 37.70 28.88
CA ASN A 522 -20.18 38.46 29.85
C ASN A 522 -19.44 38.74 31.17
N GLU A 523 -18.18 39.19 31.11
CA GLU A 523 -17.31 39.36 32.29
C GLU A 523 -16.94 40.83 32.52
N ARG A 524 -16.95 41.28 33.79
CA ARG A 524 -16.67 42.68 34.15
C ARG A 524 -15.22 43.11 33.92
N SER A 525 -14.32 42.14 33.82
CA SER A 525 -12.90 42.28 33.54
C SER A 525 -12.48 41.07 32.72
N LEU A 526 -12.00 41.29 31.51
CA LEU A 526 -11.56 40.21 30.61
C LEU A 526 -10.15 39.76 31.00
N PRO A 527 -9.88 38.46 31.22
CA PRO A 527 -8.53 37.95 31.48
C PRO A 527 -7.68 37.95 30.20
N ILE A 528 -6.35 37.88 30.35
CA ILE A 528 -5.40 38.07 29.23
C ILE A 528 -5.52 36.97 28.15
N SER A 529 -5.77 35.73 28.57
CA SER A 529 -6.14 34.62 27.68
C SER A 529 -7.27 33.80 28.30
N LEU A 530 -7.97 33.05 27.46
CA LEU A 530 -8.99 32.08 27.85
C LEU A 530 -8.76 30.75 27.13
N ARG A 531 -8.98 29.66 27.85
CA ARG A 531 -9.06 28.31 27.27
C ARG A 531 -10.50 27.99 26.90
N PHE A 532 -10.66 27.54 25.67
CA PHE A 532 -11.91 27.08 25.08
C PHE A 532 -11.75 25.62 24.67
N LYS A 533 -12.82 24.83 24.80
CA LYS A 533 -12.91 23.54 24.13
C LYS A 533 -13.86 23.69 22.96
N ALA A 534 -13.35 23.44 21.76
CA ALA A 534 -14.10 23.45 20.52
C ALA A 534 -14.57 22.04 20.17
N CYS A 535 -15.64 21.96 19.39
CA CYS A 535 -16.17 20.76 18.76
C CYS A 535 -16.54 21.09 17.32
N ILE A 536 -16.17 20.21 16.39
CA ILE A 536 -16.59 20.26 14.99
C ILE A 536 -17.22 18.91 14.61
N LEU A 537 -18.22 18.98 13.73
CA LEU A 537 -18.85 17.84 13.07
C LEU A 537 -18.53 17.92 11.57
N PRO A 538 -17.56 17.13 11.07
CA PRO A 538 -17.31 17.00 9.63
C PRO A 538 -18.51 16.34 8.93
N ILE A 539 -18.81 16.77 7.72
CA ILE A 539 -19.76 16.11 6.82
C ILE A 539 -19.13 15.96 5.42
N SER A 540 -19.47 14.86 4.74
CA SER A 540 -19.08 14.61 3.34
C SER A 540 -20.15 15.14 2.39
N ASN A 541 -19.72 15.78 1.32
CA ASN A 541 -20.53 16.33 0.24
C ASN A 541 -20.46 15.49 -1.06
N GLY A 542 -19.76 14.35 -1.05
CA GLY A 542 -19.59 13.48 -2.22
C GLY A 542 -20.25 12.11 -2.02
N ASP A 543 -20.91 11.60 -3.07
CA ASP A 543 -21.55 10.27 -3.15
C ASP A 543 -20.53 9.11 -3.29
N ASP A 544 -19.25 9.32 -2.99
CA ASP A 544 -18.18 8.36 -3.23
C ASP A 544 -17.81 7.60 -1.94
N ASP A 545 -18.36 6.38 -1.81
CA ASP A 545 -17.97 5.40 -0.79
C ASP A 545 -16.54 4.86 -0.96
N THR A 546 -15.77 5.36 -1.94
CA THR A 546 -14.36 5.00 -2.16
C THR A 546 -13.42 6.18 -1.90
N VAL A 547 -12.73 6.18 -0.76
CA VAL A 547 -11.30 5.81 -0.62
C VAL A 547 -11.00 5.56 0.87
N ASP A 548 -10.32 4.45 1.19
CA ASP A 548 -9.64 4.25 2.50
C ASP A 548 -8.40 5.19 2.63
N ASP A 549 -8.63 6.50 2.58
CA ASP A 549 -7.57 7.50 2.65
C ASP A 549 -7.26 7.88 4.11
N GLU A 550 -6.30 7.15 4.69
CA GLU A 550 -5.71 7.41 6.02
C GLU A 550 -5.05 8.81 6.15
N SER A 551 -5.08 9.68 5.14
CA SER A 551 -4.57 11.04 5.25
C SER A 551 -5.22 11.80 6.42
N LEU A 552 -4.39 12.53 7.15
CA LEU A 552 -4.79 13.29 8.32
C LEU A 552 -5.61 14.53 7.91
N MET A 553 -6.55 14.96 8.75
CA MET A 553 -7.40 16.12 8.51
C MET A 553 -6.77 17.41 9.04
N PRO A 554 -6.27 18.33 8.18
CA PRO A 554 -5.83 19.65 8.62
C PRO A 554 -7.04 20.53 8.97
N VAL A 555 -7.06 21.07 10.19
CA VAL A 555 -8.09 21.99 10.67
C VAL A 555 -7.48 23.37 10.87
N TYR A 556 -7.97 24.32 10.07
CA TYR A 556 -7.64 25.73 10.17
C TYR A 556 -8.58 26.40 11.16
N ILE A 557 -8.03 27.26 12.00
CA ILE A 557 -8.76 28.02 13.00
C ILE A 557 -8.38 29.49 12.82
N SER A 558 -9.38 30.33 12.57
CA SER A 558 -9.29 31.79 12.61
C SER A 558 -10.09 32.29 13.81
N ILE A 559 -9.55 33.28 14.52
CA ILE A 559 -10.25 33.95 15.62
C ILE A 559 -10.10 35.44 15.38
N MET A 560 -11.21 36.17 15.41
CA MET A 560 -11.25 37.60 15.14
C MET A 560 -11.97 38.37 16.24
N ASP A 561 -11.39 39.51 16.58
CA ASP A 561 -12.04 40.58 17.33
C ASP A 561 -13.13 41.19 16.45
N LYS A 562 -14.39 41.01 16.83
CA LYS A 562 -15.52 41.49 16.02
C LYS A 562 -15.73 43.02 16.11
N GLN A 563 -15.14 43.69 17.08
CA GLN A 563 -15.23 45.15 17.24
C GLN A 563 -14.16 45.88 16.43
N ASN A 564 -12.96 45.29 16.34
CA ASN A 564 -11.79 45.90 15.70
C ASN A 564 -11.39 45.23 14.36
N CYS A 565 -12.01 44.10 13.99
CA CYS A 565 -11.65 43.25 12.85
C CYS A 565 -10.18 42.78 12.86
N LEU A 566 -9.61 42.61 14.05
CA LEU A 566 -8.22 42.17 14.26
C LEU A 566 -8.13 40.67 14.51
N THR A 567 -7.15 40.00 13.89
CA THR A 567 -6.85 38.59 14.18
C THR A 567 -6.34 38.43 15.61
N VAL A 568 -6.97 37.52 16.35
CA VAL A 568 -6.67 37.25 17.77
C VAL A 568 -5.61 36.14 17.86
N PRO A 569 -4.44 36.39 18.49
CA PRO A 569 -3.43 35.36 18.68
C PRO A 569 -3.94 34.25 19.59
N TYR A 570 -3.76 33.00 19.15
CA TYR A 570 -4.12 31.81 19.90
C TYR A 570 -3.03 30.73 19.84
N ARG A 571 -3.19 29.69 20.66
CA ARG A 571 -2.39 28.47 20.68
C ARG A 571 -3.33 27.27 20.65
N SER A 572 -3.08 26.33 19.75
CA SER A 572 -3.52 24.93 19.90
C SER A 572 -2.32 24.00 19.73
N ARG A 573 -2.49 22.71 20.02
CA ARG A 573 -1.45 21.68 19.84
C ARG A 573 -1.78 20.64 18.76
N ASP A 574 -3.03 20.56 18.33
CA ASP A 574 -3.51 19.63 17.30
C ASP A 574 -4.27 20.41 16.21
N HIS A 575 -3.52 20.94 15.24
CA HIS A 575 -4.05 21.49 13.97
C HIS A 575 -4.26 20.40 12.90
N ILE A 576 -3.90 19.16 13.23
CA ILE A 576 -3.92 17.99 12.37
C ILE A 576 -4.61 16.90 13.17
N LEU A 577 -5.82 16.53 12.75
CA LEU A 577 -6.64 15.52 13.37
C LEU A 577 -6.54 14.19 12.58
N PRO A 578 -6.98 13.05 13.13
CA PRO A 578 -7.18 11.83 12.34
C PRO A 578 -8.14 12.05 11.15
N PRO A 579 -8.22 11.10 10.20
CA PRO A 579 -9.15 11.18 9.07
C PRO A 579 -10.57 11.53 9.50
N PRO A 580 -11.34 12.29 8.70
CA PRO A 580 -12.73 12.60 9.00
C PRO A 580 -13.60 11.35 8.92
N LEU A 581 -14.57 11.27 9.81
CA LEU A 581 -15.58 10.21 9.86
C LEU A 581 -16.96 10.88 9.89
N THR A 582 -17.89 10.36 9.11
CA THR A 582 -19.31 10.74 9.19
C THR A 582 -19.87 10.36 10.57
N GLU A 583 -20.85 11.12 11.06
CA GLU A 583 -21.48 10.92 12.37
C GLU A 583 -20.51 10.95 13.58
N HIS A 584 -19.35 11.59 13.45
CA HIS A 584 -18.35 11.70 14.52
C HIS A 584 -18.00 13.14 14.88
N LEU A 585 -17.85 13.37 16.18
CA LEU A 585 -17.50 14.65 16.79
C LEU A 585 -16.02 14.69 17.10
N TYR A 586 -15.36 15.75 16.65
CA TYR A 586 -13.95 16.02 16.90
C TYR A 586 -13.86 17.20 17.87
N THR A 587 -13.29 16.99 19.06
CA THR A 587 -13.14 18.06 20.07
C THR A 587 -11.67 18.28 20.44
N PHE A 588 -11.28 19.54 20.61
CA PHE A 588 -9.90 19.96 20.88
C PHE A 588 -9.87 21.28 21.64
N GLU A 589 -8.74 21.59 22.30
CA GLU A 589 -8.58 22.83 23.06
C GLU A 589 -7.89 23.95 22.26
N ILE A 590 -8.26 25.18 22.61
CA ILE A 590 -7.75 26.44 22.05
C ILE A 590 -7.49 27.39 23.22
N GLU A 591 -6.27 27.89 23.37
CA GLU A 591 -5.95 29.02 24.25
C GLU A 591 -5.91 30.30 23.40
N ALA A 592 -6.90 31.17 23.48
CA ALA A 592 -6.95 32.43 22.74
C ALA A 592 -6.71 33.63 23.67
N LYS A 593 -6.00 34.66 23.21
CA LYS A 593 -5.98 35.95 23.90
C LYS A 593 -7.37 36.59 23.88
N VAL A 594 -7.70 37.41 24.88
CA VAL A 594 -8.94 38.20 24.85
C VAL A 594 -8.61 39.66 24.54
N THR A 595 -9.08 40.15 23.39
CA THR A 595 -8.95 41.56 22.99
C THR A 595 -10.25 42.35 23.14
N ALA A 596 -11.40 41.66 22.99
CA ALA A 596 -12.73 42.25 23.05
C ALA A 596 -13.77 41.28 23.66
N ALA A 597 -14.97 41.79 23.94
CA ALA A 597 -16.07 41.03 24.53
C ALA A 597 -16.86 40.17 23.53
N GLU A 598 -16.74 40.39 22.21
CA GLU A 598 -17.26 39.49 21.18
C GLU A 598 -16.11 38.95 20.31
N LEU A 599 -15.95 37.62 20.31
CA LEU A 599 -14.96 36.90 19.51
C LEU A 599 -15.67 36.06 18.45
N LEU A 600 -15.28 36.23 17.19
CA LEU A 600 -15.70 35.39 16.07
C LEU A 600 -14.69 34.23 15.96
N PHE A 601 -15.19 32.99 16.00
CA PHE A 601 -14.42 31.78 15.74
C PHE A 601 -14.83 31.23 14.37
N GLU A 602 -13.85 30.92 13.54
CA GLU A 602 -14.03 30.27 12.25
C GLU A 602 -13.15 29.03 12.17
N PHE A 603 -13.76 27.93 11.79
CA PHE A 603 -13.16 26.62 11.58
C PHE A 603 -13.32 26.24 10.11
N SER A 604 -12.28 25.69 9.51
CA SER A 604 -12.38 25.06 8.19
C SER A 604 -11.48 23.83 8.07
N ILE A 605 -11.94 22.85 7.30
CA ILE A 605 -11.19 21.66 6.91
C ILE A 605 -10.68 21.90 5.49
N HIS A 606 -9.43 21.55 5.19
CA HIS A 606 -8.89 21.64 3.82
C HIS A 606 -8.69 20.23 3.26
N ARG A 607 -9.81 19.57 2.91
CA ARG A 607 -9.86 18.27 2.24
C ARG A 607 -11.03 18.29 1.26
N ASP A 608 -10.81 17.80 0.04
CA ASP A 608 -11.86 17.81 -0.98
C ASP A 608 -13.07 17.00 -0.52
N ASN A 609 -14.27 17.46 -0.91
CA ASN A 609 -15.58 16.92 -0.52
C ASN A 609 -15.93 16.96 0.99
N TRP A 610 -15.12 17.55 1.88
CA TRP A 610 -15.44 17.65 3.31
C TRP A 610 -15.64 19.09 3.80
N GLU A 611 -16.74 19.33 4.52
CA GLU A 611 -17.01 20.60 5.21
C GLU A 611 -17.39 20.40 6.68
N ILE A 612 -17.57 21.50 7.43
CA ILE A 612 -18.01 21.47 8.84
C ILE A 612 -19.50 21.78 8.87
N GLY A 613 -20.34 20.75 9.05
CA GLY A 613 -21.80 20.91 9.08
C GLY A 613 -22.30 21.61 10.35
N GLN A 614 -21.61 21.40 11.48
CA GLN A 614 -21.86 22.11 12.74
C GLN A 614 -20.55 22.34 13.51
N CYS A 615 -20.50 23.43 14.27
CA CYS A 615 -19.42 23.70 15.22
C CYS A 615 -19.95 24.22 16.57
N GLY A 616 -19.16 24.06 17.63
CA GLY A 616 -19.48 24.58 18.95
C GLY A 616 -18.27 24.83 19.83
N VAL A 617 -18.43 25.70 20.83
CA VAL A 617 -17.40 26.11 21.78
C VAL A 617 -17.99 26.23 23.19
N PHE A 618 -17.26 25.81 24.22
CA PHE A 618 -17.47 26.27 25.60
C PHE A 618 -16.17 26.80 26.23
N LYS A 619 -16.32 27.72 27.19
CA LYS A 619 -15.22 28.25 28.01
C LYS A 619 -14.84 27.23 29.08
N LEU A 620 -13.56 26.87 29.18
CA LEU A 620 -13.01 26.12 30.31
C LEU A 620 -12.81 27.08 31.48
N MET A 621 -13.18 26.67 32.70
CA MET A 621 -12.89 27.45 33.90
C MET A 621 -11.40 27.34 34.25
N GLU A 622 -10.83 28.44 34.75
CA GLU A 622 -9.43 28.48 35.17
C GLU A 622 -9.21 27.60 36.41
N VAL A 623 -8.42 26.55 36.25
CA VAL A 623 -7.67 25.97 37.37
C VAL A 623 -6.49 26.90 37.62
N PRO A 624 -6.25 27.38 38.86
CA PRO A 624 -5.12 28.26 39.15
C PRO A 624 -3.81 27.64 38.68
N CYS A 625 -3.06 28.39 37.86
CA CYS A 625 -1.80 27.90 37.32
C CYS A 625 -0.75 27.80 38.43
N VAL A 626 -0.45 26.58 38.86
CA VAL A 626 0.85 26.29 39.50
C VAL A 626 1.91 26.56 38.43
N HIS A 627 2.92 27.37 38.78
CA HIS A 627 3.98 27.74 37.84
C HIS A 627 4.85 26.51 37.50
N GLU A 628 4.60 25.89 36.35
CA GLU A 628 5.59 25.05 35.67
C GLU A 628 6.77 25.95 35.28
N HIS A 629 7.89 25.86 35.99
CA HIS A 629 9.13 26.53 35.61
C HIS A 629 9.68 25.90 34.32
N ASP A 630 10.14 26.74 33.39
CA ASP A 630 10.86 26.30 32.20
C ASP A 630 12.11 25.50 32.61
N VAL A 631 12.12 24.20 32.35
CA VAL A 631 13.35 23.38 32.36
C VAL A 631 14.03 23.57 31.02
N SER A 632 14.64 24.74 30.82
CA SER A 632 15.57 24.98 29.72
C SER A 632 16.84 24.14 29.94
N SER A 633 17.20 23.34 28.94
CA SER A 633 18.31 22.40 29.01
C SER A 633 19.66 23.09 28.76
N ASP A 634 20.22 23.74 29.79
CA ASP A 634 21.63 24.16 29.79
C ASP A 634 22.52 22.98 30.21
N SER A 635 23.04 22.25 29.21
CA SER A 635 23.99 21.16 29.40
C SER A 635 25.44 21.67 29.33
N ASP A 636 25.83 22.50 30.29
CA ASP A 636 27.18 23.07 30.34
C ASP A 636 28.11 22.15 31.19
N ILE A 637 28.86 21.28 30.50
CA ILE A 637 29.76 20.30 31.14
C ILE A 637 31.08 20.99 31.48
N GLY A 638 31.14 21.57 32.69
CA GLY A 638 32.34 22.18 33.24
C GLY A 638 33.35 21.16 33.78
N ASP A 639 34.41 20.89 33.01
CA ASP A 639 35.63 20.22 33.50
C ASP A 639 36.27 21.00 34.66
N LYS A 640 36.40 20.38 35.85
CA LYS A 640 37.68 20.28 36.61
C LYS A 640 37.58 19.63 38.00
N HIS A 641 38.62 18.81 38.27
CA HIS A 641 39.13 18.32 39.56
C HIS A 641 38.29 17.28 40.31
#